data_AF-A0A2P7YKG1-F1
#
_entry.id   AF-A0A2P7YKG1-F1
#
_cell.length_a   1.000
_cell.length_b   1.000
_cell.length_c   1.000
_cell.angle_alpha   90.00
_cell.angle_beta   90.00
_cell.angle_gamma   90.00
#
_symmetry.space_group_name_H-M   'P 1'
#
loop_
_entity.id
_entity.type
_entity.pdbx_description
1 polymer ?
#
loop_
_entity_poly.entity_id
_entity_poly.type
_entity_poly.pdbx_seq_one_letter_code
_entity_poly.pdbx_strand_id
1 'polypeptide(L)'
;MVSLQNERKPLRWSLVALLIFVGAFATLLLSNELWLFLLLRSRPSPLEYTQLKLSEEAKDELARLGLTPKDPVEVKNPLTGEKRTMHGRFLHVTDFHPDPYYKPGLSIDKMCHGGKGDASKYGDAILGCDAPLDLVYDTIDWIEDNLKDKIDFIVWTGDNVRHDNDRDYPRFEKDIFDSNEKISKIMHEKFDILPIPSLGNNDVYPHNLFAEGPTLQTREFYKIWRPFVPPSQLHLFNKGAYFFQEVIPGQLAVLSINTLYLYKSNPLVDSCDKKKDPGYKIFKWLGFVLKEMRRRGMKVWFTGHVPPTPKNYDISCLRKYIMWTHEYRDVIIGGLYGHMNIDHWVPLDAKMAYDSFDSKFKTLMRQSEFNTFEDDEEDGFTLEKVYDALNSSIPHDSVEEAPAFVDFARDIHVEAGVPKNKVNYMNTVRETMYADIKRAKKCGKLSERYAVAHVTASVVPTFNPGLRVWEYNITDLHNVKANDFGSWDSFFTQIDVLLEKDDGADYHDQFATFSDKVDAFKKDKTIPPKMPKNLPLGPAYDKQLFTPERYVQYYLDLKGINEGKKKFEYEFEYSTDKYDMEDLTVSEWLDLGRRLGAPVKQDSKEVTGIESTKKDKKLEVLWKQFLKHTFVDSNYENLDYGITG
;
A
#
# COMPACT_ATOMS: atom_id res chain seq x y z
N MET A 1 -12.34 -24.33 84.23
CA MET A 1 -11.34 -23.49 84.93
C MET A 1 -10.85 -22.44 83.95
N VAL A 2 -11.47 -21.26 84.00
CA VAL A 2 -10.92 -19.97 84.47
C VAL A 2 -10.33 -19.14 83.32
N SER A 3 -11.11 -18.09 83.02
CA SER A 3 -10.81 -16.89 82.25
C SER A 3 -9.56 -16.15 82.78
N LEU A 4 -8.76 -15.59 81.87
CA LEU A 4 -8.03 -14.35 82.11
C LEU A 4 -8.15 -13.45 80.87
N GLN A 5 -8.97 -12.42 81.02
CA GLN A 5 -8.98 -11.21 80.21
C GLN A 5 -7.61 -10.53 80.27
N ASN A 6 -7.14 -9.97 79.16
CA ASN A 6 -6.24 -8.83 79.22
C ASN A 6 -6.68 -7.77 78.22
N GLU A 7 -6.95 -6.59 78.76
CA GLU A 7 -7.55 -5.43 78.12
C GLU A 7 -6.61 -4.83 77.06
N ARG A 8 -7.12 -4.53 75.86
CA ARG A 8 -6.50 -3.57 74.94
C ARG A 8 -7.31 -2.28 74.97
N LYS A 9 -6.74 -1.22 75.56
CA LYS A 9 -7.24 0.15 75.43
C LYS A 9 -7.10 0.60 73.97
N PRO A 10 -8.11 1.22 73.35
CA PRO A 10 -7.97 1.78 72.00
C PRO A 10 -7.12 3.06 72.05
N LEU A 11 -6.11 3.13 71.17
CA LEU A 11 -5.34 4.34 70.90
C LEU A 11 -6.28 5.38 70.27
N ARG A 12 -6.70 6.39 71.04
CA ARG A 12 -7.39 7.57 70.50
C ARG A 12 -6.37 8.43 69.77
N TRP A 13 -6.23 8.22 68.47
CA TRP A 13 -5.66 9.24 67.59
C TRP A 13 -6.63 10.42 67.60
N SER A 14 -6.16 11.61 67.98
CA SER A 14 -6.99 12.80 67.84
C SER A 14 -7.32 12.99 66.35
N LEU A 15 -8.52 13.47 66.04
CA LEU A 15 -8.94 13.75 64.66
C LEU A 15 -7.91 14.63 63.92
N VAL A 16 -7.21 15.48 64.68
CA VAL A 16 -6.14 16.36 64.21
C VAL A 16 -4.91 15.56 63.76
N ALA A 17 -4.49 14.52 64.50
CA ALA A 17 -3.36 13.68 64.09
C ALA A 17 -3.67 12.85 62.84
N LEU A 18 -4.92 12.37 62.69
CA LEU A 18 -5.36 11.67 61.48
C LEU A 18 -5.42 12.61 60.27
N LEU A 19 -5.90 13.85 60.45
CA LEU A 19 -5.94 14.88 59.41
C LEU A 19 -4.55 15.36 58.99
N ILE A 20 -3.59 15.44 59.93
CA ILE A 20 -2.19 15.76 59.61
C ILE A 20 -1.53 14.61 58.85
N PHE A 21 -1.80 13.36 59.22
CA PHE A 21 -1.22 12.20 58.52
C PHE A 21 -1.81 12.03 57.12
N VAL A 22 -3.13 12.19 56.97
CA VAL A 22 -3.81 12.19 55.66
C VAL A 22 -3.40 13.39 54.83
N GLY A 23 -3.24 14.57 55.45
CA GLY A 23 -2.74 15.79 54.80
C GLY A 23 -1.31 15.61 54.31
N ALA A 24 -0.42 15.05 55.13
CA ALA A 24 0.97 14.77 54.78
C ALA A 24 1.10 13.72 53.68
N PHE A 25 0.28 12.65 53.72
CA PHE A 25 0.24 11.61 52.69
C PHE A 25 -0.39 12.11 51.39
N ALA A 26 -1.41 12.97 51.47
CA ALA A 26 -2.02 13.63 50.32
C ALA A 26 -1.07 14.66 49.70
N THR A 27 -0.28 15.40 50.49
CA THR A 27 0.77 16.27 49.96
C THR A 27 1.94 15.49 49.40
N LEU A 28 2.30 14.32 49.95
CA LEU A 28 3.33 13.46 49.37
C LEU A 28 2.85 12.86 48.05
N LEU A 29 1.61 12.35 47.99
CA LEU A 29 0.95 11.84 46.78
C LEU A 29 0.77 12.94 45.74
N LEU A 30 0.29 14.13 46.13
CA LEU A 30 0.16 15.28 45.23
C LEU A 30 1.52 15.79 44.77
N SER A 31 2.57 15.74 45.60
CA SER A 31 3.93 16.15 45.21
C SER A 31 4.60 15.12 44.29
N ASN A 32 4.37 13.82 44.49
CA ASN A 32 4.85 12.77 43.60
C ASN A 32 4.05 12.75 42.28
N GLU A 33 2.74 12.99 42.33
CA GLU A 33 1.88 13.17 41.16
C GLU A 33 2.24 14.46 40.42
N LEU A 34 2.57 15.57 41.11
CA LEU A 34 3.05 16.80 40.47
C LEU A 34 4.44 16.60 39.87
N TRP A 35 5.34 15.89 40.54
CA TRP A 35 6.66 15.57 40.00
C TRP A 35 6.58 14.58 38.83
N LEU A 36 5.69 13.57 38.90
CA LEU A 36 5.38 12.71 37.75
C LEU A 36 4.69 13.52 36.64
N PHE A 37 3.75 14.42 36.91
CA PHE A 37 3.13 15.31 35.91
C PHE A 37 4.13 16.31 35.31
N LEU A 38 5.11 16.76 36.09
CA LEU A 38 6.20 17.64 35.64
C LEU A 38 7.26 16.85 34.86
N LEU A 39 7.46 15.55 35.14
CA LEU A 39 8.29 14.62 34.37
C LEU A 39 7.57 14.09 33.12
N LEU A 40 6.23 13.96 33.15
CA LEU A 40 5.33 13.59 32.04
C LEU A 40 4.98 14.78 31.14
N ARG A 41 5.37 16.00 31.53
CA ARG A 41 5.69 17.06 30.56
C ARG A 41 7.05 16.75 29.94
N SER A 42 7.11 15.66 29.18
CA SER A 42 8.16 15.50 28.17
C SER A 42 7.97 16.65 27.19
N ARG A 43 8.66 17.79 27.41
CA ARG A 43 8.83 18.81 26.38
C ARG A 43 9.47 18.08 25.20
N PRO A 44 8.82 17.91 24.04
CA PRO A 44 9.57 17.55 22.86
C PRO A 44 10.38 18.79 22.51
N SER A 45 11.69 18.71 22.66
CA SER A 45 12.57 19.61 21.93
C SER A 45 12.31 19.35 20.44
N PRO A 46 12.15 20.40 19.61
CA PRO A 46 12.03 20.21 18.17
C PRO A 46 13.21 19.38 17.69
N LEU A 47 12.97 18.45 16.76
CA LEU A 47 14.05 17.76 16.06
C LEU A 47 15.03 18.81 15.52
N GLU A 48 16.33 18.53 15.64
CA GLU A 48 17.37 19.38 15.10
C GLU A 48 17.66 18.96 13.66
N TYR A 49 17.68 19.92 12.74
CA TYR A 49 17.92 19.67 11.31
C TYR A 49 19.22 20.34 10.88
N THR A 50 20.10 19.59 10.22
CA THR A 50 21.36 20.10 9.66
C THR A 50 21.46 19.73 8.19
N GLN A 51 21.52 20.72 7.32
CA GLN A 51 21.79 20.49 5.89
C GLN A 51 23.23 19.99 5.72
N LEU A 52 23.39 18.85 5.07
CA LEU A 52 24.69 18.29 4.70
C LEU A 52 25.00 18.63 3.24
N LYS A 53 26.28 18.57 2.85
CA LYS A 53 26.70 18.70 1.45
C LYS A 53 27.20 17.36 0.94
N LEU A 54 26.77 16.97 -0.27
CA LEU A 54 27.32 15.80 -0.94
C LEU A 54 28.77 16.05 -1.35
N SER A 55 29.63 15.03 -1.19
CA SER A 55 30.94 15.00 -1.84
C SER A 55 30.79 14.81 -3.34
N GLU A 56 31.81 15.15 -4.13
CA GLU A 56 31.76 14.92 -5.58
C GLU A 56 31.66 13.43 -5.90
N GLU A 57 32.32 12.56 -5.14
CA GLU A 57 32.22 11.11 -5.30
C GLU A 57 30.78 10.60 -5.07
N ALA A 58 30.09 11.13 -4.07
CA ALA A 58 28.70 10.76 -3.81
C ALA A 58 27.75 11.26 -4.91
N LYS A 59 28.03 12.43 -5.51
CA LYS A 59 27.25 12.94 -6.66
C LYS A 59 27.44 12.05 -7.88
N ASP A 60 28.67 11.64 -8.17
CA ASP A 60 28.99 10.75 -9.28
C ASP A 60 28.33 9.38 -9.10
N GLU A 61 28.31 8.85 -7.88
CA GLU A 61 27.64 7.58 -7.57
C GLU A 61 26.12 7.67 -7.75
N LEU A 62 25.49 8.75 -7.27
CA LEU A 62 24.06 8.99 -7.49
C LEU A 62 23.75 9.11 -8.99
N ALA A 63 24.58 9.82 -9.75
CA ALA A 63 24.43 9.96 -11.19
C ALA A 63 24.57 8.62 -11.92
N ARG A 64 25.51 7.74 -11.50
CA ARG A 64 25.64 6.37 -12.02
C ARG A 64 24.36 5.56 -11.84
N LEU A 65 23.68 5.75 -10.71
CA LEU A 65 22.41 5.12 -10.39
C LEU A 65 21.20 5.83 -11.04
N GLY A 66 21.39 6.94 -11.77
CA GLY A 66 20.30 7.73 -12.34
C GLY A 66 19.51 8.57 -11.33
N LEU A 67 19.98 8.66 -10.08
CA LEU A 67 19.39 9.41 -8.99
C LEU A 67 19.83 10.88 -9.02
N THR A 68 18.97 11.78 -8.56
CA THR A 68 19.30 13.21 -8.55
C THR A 68 20.34 13.49 -7.46
N PRO A 69 21.45 14.21 -7.69
CA PRO A 69 22.44 14.52 -6.66
C PRO A 69 21.96 15.65 -5.71
N LYS A 70 20.97 15.36 -4.86
CA LYS A 70 20.42 16.30 -3.86
C LYS A 70 21.12 16.19 -2.52
N ASP A 71 21.44 17.34 -1.95
CA ASP A 71 22.04 17.47 -0.62
C ASP A 71 21.10 16.93 0.47
N PRO A 72 21.55 15.99 1.33
CA PRO A 72 20.70 15.39 2.36
C PRO A 72 20.60 16.27 3.62
N VAL A 73 19.63 15.94 4.48
CA VAL A 73 19.36 16.63 5.75
C VAL A 73 19.56 15.67 6.92
N GLU A 74 20.48 15.95 7.83
CA GLU A 74 20.59 15.22 9.11
C GLU A 74 19.45 15.66 10.03
N VAL A 75 18.67 14.70 10.52
CA VAL A 75 17.64 14.85 11.54
C VAL A 75 18.15 14.24 12.83
N LYS A 76 18.19 15.02 13.90
CA LYS A 76 18.67 14.58 15.21
C LYS A 76 17.59 14.71 16.26
N ASN A 77 17.39 13.63 17.02
CA ASN A 77 16.57 13.64 18.21
C ASN A 77 17.41 14.09 19.41
N PRO A 78 17.16 15.28 19.98
CA PRO A 78 17.96 15.80 21.09
C PRO A 78 17.75 15.04 22.41
N LEU A 79 16.67 14.25 22.56
CA LEU A 79 16.38 13.48 23.77
C LEU A 79 17.11 12.13 23.78
N THR A 80 17.17 11.46 22.63
CA THR A 80 17.83 10.14 22.50
C THR A 80 19.26 10.25 21.98
N GLY A 81 19.61 11.37 21.34
CA GLY A 81 20.88 11.55 20.63
C GLY A 81 20.92 10.84 19.26
N GLU A 82 19.84 10.18 18.87
CA GLU A 82 19.71 9.46 17.60
C GLU A 82 19.78 10.43 16.41
N LYS A 83 20.49 10.03 15.37
CA LYS A 83 20.68 10.80 14.14
C LYS A 83 20.27 9.95 12.95
N ARG A 84 19.58 10.56 11.99
CA ARG A 84 19.21 9.95 10.71
C ARG A 84 19.44 10.94 9.59
N THR A 85 20.07 10.50 8.51
CA THR A 85 20.24 11.32 7.31
C THR A 85 19.05 11.09 6.38
N MET A 86 18.42 12.18 5.96
CA MET A 86 17.28 12.19 5.05
C MET A 86 17.76 12.61 3.66
N HIS A 87 17.65 11.71 2.71
CA HIS A 87 18.07 11.81 1.33
C HIS A 87 16.94 12.30 0.41
N GLY A 88 15.68 12.21 0.86
CA GLY A 88 14.51 12.48 0.03
C GLY A 88 14.27 11.36 -0.97
N ARG A 89 14.58 10.11 -0.59
CA ARG A 89 14.44 8.93 -1.47
C ARG A 89 13.95 7.72 -0.70
N PHE A 90 13.19 6.84 -1.34
CA PHE A 90 12.84 5.54 -0.74
C PHE A 90 12.75 4.44 -1.79
N LEU A 91 13.06 3.21 -1.39
CA LEU A 91 12.95 2.04 -2.25
C LEU A 91 11.53 1.47 -2.18
N HIS A 92 11.01 0.99 -3.31
CA HIS A 92 9.82 0.16 -3.40
C HIS A 92 10.19 -1.16 -4.09
N VAL A 93 10.01 -2.28 -3.39
CA VAL A 93 10.32 -3.65 -3.84
C VAL A 93 9.18 -4.59 -3.45
N THR A 94 8.89 -5.59 -4.29
CA THR A 94 7.72 -6.46 -4.10
C THR A 94 7.91 -7.83 -4.77
N ASP A 95 7.08 -8.80 -4.35
CA ASP A 95 6.85 -10.07 -5.05
C ASP A 95 8.18 -10.80 -5.33
N PHE A 96 8.87 -11.18 -4.26
CA PHE A 96 10.13 -11.94 -4.36
C PHE A 96 9.89 -13.37 -4.84
N HIS A 97 8.83 -14.02 -4.33
CA HIS A 97 8.50 -15.43 -4.58
C HIS A 97 9.71 -16.39 -4.56
N PRO A 98 10.49 -16.42 -3.46
CA PRO A 98 11.58 -17.39 -3.33
C PRO A 98 11.03 -18.82 -3.43
N ASP A 99 11.61 -19.57 -4.35
CA ASP A 99 11.34 -20.97 -4.57
C ASP A 99 12.54 -21.83 -4.13
N PRO A 100 12.43 -22.55 -3.00
CA PRO A 100 13.49 -23.43 -2.52
C PRO A 100 13.63 -24.72 -3.34
N TYR A 101 12.67 -25.03 -4.22
CA TYR A 101 12.68 -26.23 -5.05
C TYR A 101 13.23 -25.99 -6.46
N TYR A 102 13.32 -24.73 -6.88
CA TYR A 102 13.97 -24.34 -8.13
C TYR A 102 15.36 -24.95 -8.28
N LYS A 103 15.62 -25.58 -9.43
CA LYS A 103 16.96 -26.05 -9.79
C LYS A 103 17.30 -25.73 -11.25
N PRO A 104 18.47 -25.11 -11.51
CA PRO A 104 18.94 -24.89 -12.86
C PRO A 104 19.06 -26.20 -13.66
N GLY A 105 18.71 -26.16 -14.94
CA GLY A 105 18.72 -27.29 -15.87
C GLY A 105 17.51 -28.22 -15.77
N LEU A 106 16.50 -27.86 -14.97
CA LEU A 106 15.24 -28.61 -14.90
C LEU A 106 14.18 -28.03 -15.84
N SER A 107 13.07 -28.75 -15.99
CA SER A 107 12.02 -28.42 -16.94
C SER A 107 11.10 -27.33 -16.39
N ILE A 108 10.88 -26.29 -17.19
CA ILE A 108 9.93 -25.20 -16.90
C ILE A 108 8.50 -25.73 -16.76
N ASP A 109 8.10 -26.70 -17.60
CA ASP A 109 6.77 -27.35 -17.53
C ASP A 109 6.53 -28.11 -16.21
N LYS A 110 7.59 -28.35 -15.44
CA LYS A 110 7.56 -28.95 -14.10
C LYS A 110 8.00 -27.96 -13.03
N MET A 111 7.62 -26.69 -13.22
CA MET A 111 7.86 -25.58 -12.31
C MET A 111 9.33 -25.39 -11.94
N CYS A 112 10.26 -25.83 -12.80
CA CYS A 112 11.70 -25.83 -12.51
C CYS A 112 12.10 -26.71 -11.30
N HIS A 113 11.23 -27.61 -10.82
CA HIS A 113 11.50 -28.52 -9.70
C HIS A 113 11.92 -29.93 -10.14
N GLY A 114 11.62 -30.33 -11.38
CA GLY A 114 11.81 -31.71 -11.85
C GLY A 114 12.03 -31.86 -13.36
N GLY A 115 12.42 -33.08 -13.76
CA GLY A 115 12.69 -33.41 -15.18
C GLY A 115 13.96 -32.73 -15.72
N LYS A 116 14.32 -33.03 -16.98
CA LYS A 116 15.45 -32.38 -17.66
C LYS A 116 14.91 -31.22 -18.50
N GLY A 117 15.53 -30.05 -18.38
CA GLY A 117 15.20 -28.87 -19.17
C GLY A 117 16.37 -27.91 -19.25
N ASP A 118 16.06 -26.63 -19.33
CA ASP A 118 16.97 -25.53 -19.63
C ASP A 118 16.76 -24.33 -18.69
N ALA A 119 16.07 -24.51 -17.56
CA ALA A 119 15.92 -23.49 -16.52
C ALA A 119 17.29 -22.89 -16.13
N SER A 120 17.42 -21.57 -16.20
CA SER A 120 18.68 -20.86 -16.00
C SER A 120 19.06 -20.73 -14.51
N LYS A 121 20.24 -20.17 -14.21
CA LYS A 121 20.68 -19.98 -12.82
C LYS A 121 19.76 -19.02 -12.04
N TYR A 122 19.47 -17.87 -12.65
CA TYR A 122 18.72 -16.79 -12.00
C TYR A 122 17.23 -16.76 -12.39
N GLY A 123 16.71 -17.85 -12.97
CA GLY A 123 15.37 -17.85 -13.56
C GLY A 123 15.36 -17.24 -14.96
N ASP A 124 14.20 -17.34 -15.60
CA ASP A 124 14.00 -16.92 -16.99
C ASP A 124 12.70 -16.14 -17.11
N ALA A 125 12.81 -14.90 -17.59
CA ALA A 125 11.66 -14.02 -17.80
C ALA A 125 10.64 -14.68 -18.73
N ILE A 126 9.35 -14.53 -18.42
CA ILE A 126 8.20 -14.97 -19.24
C ILE A 126 8.02 -16.49 -19.28
N LEU A 127 8.88 -17.30 -18.65
CA LEU A 127 8.79 -18.76 -18.73
C LEU A 127 7.94 -19.41 -17.63
N GLY A 128 7.64 -18.69 -16.54
CA GLY A 128 6.60 -19.11 -15.57
C GLY A 128 7.08 -19.93 -14.38
N CYS A 129 8.38 -19.94 -14.08
CA CYS A 129 8.90 -20.42 -12.80
C CYS A 129 9.00 -19.27 -11.78
N ASP A 130 8.93 -19.60 -10.49
CA ASP A 130 9.21 -18.67 -9.41
C ASP A 130 10.72 -18.40 -9.25
N ALA A 131 11.08 -17.48 -8.35
CA ALA A 131 12.44 -16.99 -8.23
C ALA A 131 13.35 -18.01 -7.54
N PRO A 132 14.49 -18.40 -8.16
CA PRO A 132 15.52 -19.14 -7.45
C PRO A 132 16.02 -18.34 -6.24
N LEU A 133 16.43 -19.03 -5.17
CA LEU A 133 16.98 -18.36 -3.98
C LEU A 133 18.18 -17.47 -4.31
N ASP A 134 19.02 -17.86 -5.28
CA ASP A 134 20.16 -17.07 -5.76
C ASP A 134 19.70 -15.70 -6.31
N LEU A 135 18.60 -15.63 -7.05
CA LEU A 135 18.06 -14.36 -7.54
C LEU A 135 17.63 -13.47 -6.37
N VAL A 136 16.86 -14.01 -5.43
CA VAL A 136 16.32 -13.24 -4.31
C VAL A 136 17.44 -12.69 -3.43
N TYR A 137 18.44 -13.51 -3.09
CA TYR A 137 19.54 -13.07 -2.22
C TYR A 137 20.49 -12.12 -2.93
N ASP A 138 20.88 -12.39 -4.18
CA ASP A 138 21.76 -11.48 -4.92
C ASP A 138 21.04 -10.14 -5.19
N THR A 139 19.71 -10.12 -5.35
CA THR A 139 18.91 -8.87 -5.43
C THR A 139 18.99 -8.08 -4.13
N ILE A 140 18.78 -8.73 -2.99
CA ILE A 140 18.84 -8.07 -1.68
C ILE A 140 20.26 -7.55 -1.39
N ASP A 141 21.29 -8.32 -1.72
CA ASP A 141 22.69 -7.92 -1.61
C ASP A 141 22.98 -6.70 -2.50
N TRP A 142 22.49 -6.70 -3.75
CA TRP A 142 22.65 -5.56 -4.64
C TRP A 142 22.00 -4.29 -4.07
N ILE A 143 20.80 -4.41 -3.48
CA ILE A 143 20.13 -3.28 -2.81
C ILE A 143 20.97 -2.76 -1.65
N GLU A 144 21.51 -3.65 -0.82
CA GLU A 144 22.39 -3.27 0.29
C GLU A 144 23.61 -2.49 -0.22
N ASP A 145 24.34 -3.07 -1.18
CA ASP A 145 25.61 -2.54 -1.68
C ASP A 145 25.44 -1.20 -2.43
N ASN A 146 24.30 -1.00 -3.09
CA ASN A 146 24.11 0.15 -3.98
C ASN A 146 23.22 1.25 -3.39
N LEU A 147 22.21 0.90 -2.58
CA LEU A 147 21.12 1.81 -2.22
C LEU A 147 21.00 2.11 -0.72
N LYS A 148 21.45 1.24 0.18
CA LYS A 148 21.20 1.34 1.63
C LYS A 148 21.50 2.73 2.22
N ASP A 149 22.67 3.30 1.88
CA ASP A 149 23.11 4.60 2.41
C ASP A 149 22.60 5.81 1.60
N LYS A 150 21.64 5.59 0.68
CA LYS A 150 21.10 6.60 -0.25
C LYS A 150 19.57 6.73 -0.18
N ILE A 151 18.92 5.86 0.61
CA ILE A 151 17.48 5.79 0.78
C ILE A 151 17.10 6.00 2.24
N ASP A 152 15.91 6.53 2.44
CA ASP A 152 15.38 6.87 3.76
C ASP A 152 14.62 5.71 4.37
N PHE A 153 13.93 4.91 3.57
CA PHE A 153 13.15 3.76 4.02
C PHE A 153 12.88 2.82 2.84
N ILE A 154 12.37 1.62 3.12
CA ILE A 154 12.02 0.61 2.13
C ILE A 154 10.55 0.24 2.28
N VAL A 155 9.76 0.46 1.24
CA VAL A 155 8.41 -0.09 1.12
C VAL A 155 8.51 -1.48 0.50
N TRP A 156 8.09 -2.50 1.24
CA TRP A 156 8.20 -3.91 0.84
C TRP A 156 6.83 -4.57 0.83
N THR A 157 6.24 -4.74 -0.35
CA THR A 157 4.81 -5.09 -0.48
C THR A 157 4.50 -6.58 -0.52
N GLY A 158 5.31 -7.43 0.13
CA GLY A 158 4.97 -8.83 0.40
C GLY A 158 5.22 -9.81 -0.75
N ASP A 159 4.59 -10.98 -0.65
CA ASP A 159 4.75 -12.17 -1.51
C ASP A 159 6.17 -12.76 -1.43
N ASN A 160 6.46 -13.28 -0.24
CA ASN A 160 7.76 -13.80 0.19
C ASN A 160 7.84 -15.32 0.10
N VAL A 161 6.98 -15.93 -0.70
CA VAL A 161 6.96 -17.38 -0.90
C VAL A 161 6.49 -17.67 -2.32
N ARG A 162 7.03 -18.73 -2.91
CA ARG A 162 6.54 -19.25 -4.19
C ARG A 162 5.02 -19.47 -4.22
N HIS A 163 4.47 -19.46 -5.41
CA HIS A 163 3.09 -19.84 -5.69
C HIS A 163 2.83 -21.31 -5.36
N ASP A 164 1.58 -21.64 -5.03
CA ASP A 164 1.16 -23.01 -4.71
C ASP A 164 0.67 -23.77 -5.96
N ASN A 165 1.53 -23.87 -6.98
CA ASN A 165 1.16 -24.42 -8.28
C ASN A 165 1.78 -25.80 -8.60
N ASP A 166 2.56 -26.37 -7.67
CA ASP A 166 3.15 -27.70 -7.80
C ASP A 166 2.54 -28.69 -6.81
N ARG A 167 1.97 -29.78 -7.34
CA ARG A 167 1.34 -30.85 -6.54
C ARG A 167 2.36 -31.85 -5.97
N ASP A 168 3.53 -31.96 -6.57
CA ASP A 168 4.63 -32.79 -6.04
C ASP A 168 5.30 -32.12 -4.85
N TYR A 169 5.23 -30.79 -4.80
CA TYR A 169 5.71 -29.95 -3.70
C TYR A 169 4.59 -29.00 -3.26
N PRO A 170 3.55 -29.46 -2.55
CA PRO A 170 2.50 -28.59 -2.02
C PRO A 170 3.08 -27.60 -1.00
N ARG A 171 2.54 -26.38 -0.96
CA ARG A 171 2.95 -25.35 -0.01
C ARG A 171 2.08 -25.40 1.24
N PHE A 172 2.68 -25.59 2.41
CA PHE A 172 1.97 -25.60 3.68
C PHE A 172 2.16 -24.30 4.46
N GLU A 173 1.29 -24.04 5.44
CA GLU A 173 1.36 -22.86 6.33
C GLU A 173 2.74 -22.69 6.97
N LYS A 174 3.40 -23.80 7.35
CA LYS A 174 4.77 -23.76 7.90
C LYS A 174 5.78 -23.22 6.88
N ASP A 175 5.71 -23.65 5.62
CA ASP A 175 6.64 -23.19 4.58
C ASP A 175 6.49 -21.69 4.34
N ILE A 176 5.26 -21.18 4.41
CA ILE A 176 4.95 -19.75 4.28
C ILE A 176 5.58 -18.96 5.43
N PHE A 177 5.39 -19.41 6.68
CA PHE A 177 5.98 -18.73 7.84
C PHE A 177 7.51 -18.81 7.84
N ASP A 178 8.09 -19.97 7.51
CA ASP A 178 9.55 -20.15 7.45
C ASP A 178 10.16 -19.23 6.37
N SER A 179 9.51 -19.11 5.20
CA SER A 179 9.97 -18.22 4.14
C SER A 179 9.86 -16.74 4.53
N ASN A 180 8.72 -16.33 5.10
CA ASN A 180 8.51 -14.97 5.59
C ASN A 180 9.47 -14.61 6.73
N GLU A 181 9.74 -15.53 7.66
CA GLU A 181 10.74 -15.35 8.72
C GLU A 181 12.13 -15.16 8.13
N LYS A 182 12.52 -15.97 7.15
CA LYS A 182 13.83 -15.90 6.50
C LYS A 182 14.04 -14.57 5.79
N ILE A 183 13.09 -14.14 4.95
CA ILE A 183 13.21 -12.85 4.24
C ILE A 183 13.16 -11.69 5.23
N SER A 184 12.25 -11.71 6.20
CA SER A 184 12.16 -10.67 7.24
C SER A 184 13.46 -10.54 8.04
N LYS A 185 14.09 -11.67 8.39
CA LYS A 185 15.38 -11.69 9.08
C LYS A 185 16.48 -11.05 8.24
N ILE A 186 16.61 -11.44 6.97
CA ILE A 186 17.61 -10.86 6.07
C ILE A 186 17.38 -9.34 5.91
N MET A 187 16.13 -8.93 5.68
CA MET A 187 15.76 -7.53 5.55
C MET A 187 16.09 -6.73 6.81
N HIS A 188 15.86 -7.28 8.00
CA HIS A 188 16.21 -6.63 9.27
C HIS A 188 17.72 -6.56 9.48
N GLU A 189 18.46 -7.66 9.23
CA GLU A 189 19.91 -7.71 9.42
C GLU A 189 20.66 -6.75 8.47
N LYS A 190 20.14 -6.56 7.26
CA LYS A 190 20.77 -5.68 6.25
C LYS A 190 20.28 -4.24 6.30
N PHE A 191 19.03 -3.98 6.70
CA PHE A 191 18.41 -2.64 6.61
C PHE A 191 17.81 -2.13 7.92
N ASP A 192 18.02 -2.81 9.04
CA ASP A 192 17.50 -2.41 10.36
C ASP A 192 15.97 -2.19 10.37
N ILE A 193 15.51 -0.98 10.75
CA ILE A 193 14.09 -0.58 10.82
C ILE A 193 13.61 0.13 9.55
N LEU A 194 14.43 0.19 8.49
CA LEU A 194 14.06 0.82 7.22
C LEU A 194 12.89 0.10 6.50
N PRO A 195 12.76 -1.24 6.53
CA PRO A 195 11.67 -1.94 5.85
C PRO A 195 10.31 -1.76 6.52
N ILE A 196 9.31 -1.41 5.72
CA ILE A 196 7.89 -1.42 6.09
C ILE A 196 7.18 -2.50 5.26
N PRO A 197 6.98 -3.71 5.82
CA PRO A 197 6.31 -4.80 5.12
C PRO A 197 4.81 -4.57 4.94
N SER A 198 4.26 -5.13 3.86
CA SER A 198 2.83 -5.44 3.69
C SER A 198 2.63 -6.92 3.44
N LEU A 199 1.44 -7.43 3.78
CA LEU A 199 1.09 -8.84 3.61
C LEU A 199 0.65 -9.13 2.18
N GLY A 200 1.31 -10.10 1.55
CA GLY A 200 0.97 -10.60 0.22
C GLY A 200 -0.12 -11.66 0.21
N ASN A 201 -0.71 -11.93 -0.97
CA ASN A 201 -1.77 -12.94 -1.12
C ASN A 201 -1.22 -14.37 -1.18
N ASN A 202 0.06 -14.52 -1.51
CA ASN A 202 0.79 -15.78 -1.36
C ASN A 202 1.34 -15.97 0.06
N ASP A 203 1.40 -14.94 0.90
CA ASP A 203 1.87 -15.05 2.28
C ASP A 203 0.85 -15.67 3.24
N VAL A 204 -0.24 -16.26 2.76
CA VAL A 204 -1.32 -16.79 3.60
C VAL A 204 -1.73 -18.20 3.19
N TYR A 205 -2.22 -18.96 4.17
CA TYR A 205 -2.72 -20.32 3.96
C TYR A 205 -4.15 -20.47 4.53
N PRO A 206 -5.10 -21.04 3.77
CA PRO A 206 -5.05 -21.31 2.33
C PRO A 206 -4.79 -20.04 1.50
N HIS A 207 -4.37 -20.21 0.25
CA HIS A 207 -4.09 -19.10 -0.65
C HIS A 207 -5.23 -18.07 -0.68
N ASN A 208 -4.89 -16.78 -0.68
CA ASN A 208 -5.81 -15.62 -0.60
C ASN A 208 -6.66 -15.50 0.68
N LEU A 209 -6.81 -16.56 1.47
CA LEU A 209 -7.70 -16.59 2.62
C LEU A 209 -7.00 -15.98 3.84
N PHE A 210 -7.44 -14.78 4.22
CA PHE A 210 -7.01 -14.14 5.46
C PHE A 210 -8.20 -13.68 6.29
N ALA A 211 -8.34 -14.25 7.48
CA ALA A 211 -9.39 -13.92 8.43
C ALA A 211 -9.00 -12.73 9.31
N GLU A 212 -10.00 -12.06 9.86
CA GLU A 212 -9.79 -11.08 10.92
C GLU A 212 -9.25 -11.75 12.18
N GLY A 213 -8.30 -11.07 12.83
CA GLY A 213 -7.66 -11.56 14.03
C GLY A 213 -8.39 -11.23 15.34
N PRO A 214 -7.88 -11.77 16.47
CA PRO A 214 -6.64 -12.53 16.57
C PRO A 214 -6.78 -13.97 16.03
N THR A 215 -5.92 -14.34 15.07
CA THR A 215 -5.79 -15.71 14.55
C THR A 215 -4.38 -16.25 14.82
N LEU A 216 -4.12 -17.52 14.50
CA LEU A 216 -2.74 -18.04 14.49
C LEU A 216 -1.88 -17.21 13.52
N GLN A 217 -2.37 -16.98 12.30
CA GLN A 217 -1.66 -16.24 11.26
C GLN A 217 -1.30 -14.82 11.71
N THR A 218 -2.25 -14.02 12.25
CA THR A 218 -1.92 -12.64 12.67
C THR A 218 -0.88 -12.62 13.80
N ARG A 219 -0.92 -13.61 14.70
CA ARG A 219 0.05 -13.73 15.80
C ARG A 219 1.44 -14.17 15.33
N GLU A 220 1.52 -15.11 14.39
CA GLU A 220 2.80 -15.54 13.82
C GLU A 220 3.43 -14.43 12.98
N PHE A 221 2.65 -13.73 12.14
CA PHE A 221 3.15 -12.56 11.42
C PHE A 221 3.61 -11.45 12.35
N TYR A 222 2.94 -11.23 13.49
CA TYR A 222 3.45 -10.27 14.47
C TYR A 222 4.81 -10.68 15.03
N LYS A 223 5.05 -11.98 15.28
CA LYS A 223 6.37 -12.44 15.74
C LYS A 223 7.44 -12.19 14.68
N ILE A 224 7.13 -12.52 13.44
CA ILE A 224 8.04 -12.35 12.29
C ILE A 224 8.36 -10.86 12.06
N TRP A 225 7.34 -9.98 12.13
CA TRP A 225 7.49 -8.55 11.90
C TRP A 225 7.68 -7.71 13.16
N ARG A 226 7.94 -8.35 14.31
CA ARG A 226 8.18 -7.63 15.58
C ARG A 226 9.24 -6.52 15.46
N PRO A 227 10.34 -6.67 14.68
CA PRO A 227 11.30 -5.59 14.49
C PRO A 227 10.77 -4.36 13.73
N PHE A 228 9.74 -4.54 12.89
CA PHE A 228 9.21 -3.50 11.99
C PHE A 228 7.93 -2.85 12.52
N VAL A 229 7.18 -3.52 13.40
CA VAL A 229 5.90 -3.03 13.93
C VAL A 229 6.12 -2.29 15.25
N PRO A 230 5.75 -1.01 15.36
CA PRO A 230 5.83 -0.29 16.62
C PRO A 230 5.08 -1.01 17.75
N PRO A 231 5.68 -1.19 18.94
CA PRO A 231 5.06 -1.94 20.05
C PRO A 231 3.68 -1.43 20.46
N SER A 232 3.44 -0.11 20.33
CA SER A 232 2.16 0.54 20.64
C SER A 232 1.01 0.09 19.73
N GLN A 233 1.31 -0.54 18.59
CA GLN A 233 0.34 -1.02 17.60
C GLN A 233 0.09 -2.53 17.67
N LEU A 234 0.72 -3.25 18.61
CA LEU A 234 0.59 -4.71 18.77
C LEU A 234 -0.87 -5.18 18.73
N HIS A 235 -1.74 -4.55 19.52
CA HIS A 235 -3.13 -5.01 19.65
C HIS A 235 -3.90 -4.86 18.33
N LEU A 236 -3.70 -3.75 17.62
CA LEU A 236 -4.29 -3.50 16.31
C LEU A 236 -3.71 -4.42 15.24
N PHE A 237 -2.39 -4.64 15.26
CA PHE A 237 -1.75 -5.59 14.37
C PHE A 237 -2.33 -6.99 14.55
N ASN A 238 -2.51 -7.45 15.79
CA ASN A 238 -3.13 -8.76 16.04
C ASN A 238 -4.58 -8.84 15.54
N LYS A 239 -5.32 -7.72 15.50
CA LYS A 239 -6.69 -7.66 14.99
C LYS A 239 -6.77 -7.70 13.46
N GLY A 240 -5.81 -7.13 12.74
CA GLY A 240 -5.95 -7.04 11.27
C GLY A 240 -4.68 -7.01 10.42
N ALA A 241 -3.50 -7.23 11.00
CA ALA A 241 -2.19 -7.20 10.34
C ALA A 241 -1.93 -5.90 9.54
N TYR A 242 -2.44 -4.78 10.05
CA TYR A 242 -2.16 -3.44 9.53
C TYR A 242 -1.51 -2.59 10.63
N PHE A 243 -0.64 -1.67 10.22
CA PHE A 243 0.09 -0.76 11.11
C PHE A 243 0.64 0.42 10.31
N PHE A 244 1.27 1.37 10.98
CA PHE A 244 2.11 2.36 10.30
C PHE A 244 3.44 2.57 10.99
N GLN A 245 4.42 3.04 10.24
CA GLN A 245 5.70 3.50 10.74
C GLN A 245 5.86 4.99 10.43
N GLU A 246 6.27 5.79 11.41
CA GLU A 246 6.76 7.13 11.12
C GLU A 246 8.14 7.03 10.49
N VAL A 247 8.27 7.42 9.23
CA VAL A 247 9.54 7.45 8.50
C VAL A 247 10.26 8.79 8.72
N ILE A 248 9.49 9.85 9.00
CA ILE A 248 9.98 11.11 9.55
C ILE A 248 9.10 11.44 10.76
N PRO A 249 9.64 11.41 11.99
CA PRO A 249 8.83 11.50 13.20
C PRO A 249 7.90 12.72 13.23
N GLY A 250 6.62 12.46 13.51
CA GLY A 250 5.55 13.47 13.56
C GLY A 250 5.25 14.19 12.24
N GLN A 251 5.79 13.76 11.10
CA GLN A 251 5.63 14.46 9.81
C GLN A 251 5.21 13.55 8.66
N LEU A 252 5.93 12.44 8.44
CA LEU A 252 5.68 11.52 7.34
C LEU A 252 5.60 10.09 7.87
N ALA A 253 4.53 9.40 7.50
CA ALA A 253 4.32 7.99 7.83
C ALA A 253 4.08 7.16 6.58
N VAL A 254 4.36 5.86 6.70
CA VAL A 254 3.96 4.84 5.74
C VAL A 254 2.96 3.92 6.45
N LEU A 255 1.75 3.83 5.91
CA LEU A 255 0.62 3.10 6.48
C LEU A 255 0.42 1.81 5.70
N SER A 256 0.84 0.69 6.29
CA SER A 256 0.71 -0.66 5.74
C SER A 256 -0.69 -1.20 6.02
N ILE A 257 -1.49 -1.27 4.97
CA ILE A 257 -2.86 -1.77 5.01
C ILE A 257 -2.90 -3.22 4.54
N ASN A 258 -3.70 -4.04 5.23
CA ASN A 258 -3.94 -5.41 4.80
C ASN A 258 -4.99 -5.43 3.68
N THR A 259 -4.52 -5.45 2.43
CA THR A 259 -5.38 -5.38 1.25
C THR A 259 -6.16 -6.66 1.00
N LEU A 260 -5.81 -7.78 1.65
CA LEU A 260 -6.62 -9.01 1.59
C LEU A 260 -8.02 -8.85 2.17
N TYR A 261 -8.25 -7.85 3.01
CA TYR A 261 -9.60 -7.50 3.50
C TYR A 261 -10.45 -6.71 2.51
N LEU A 262 -9.85 -6.29 1.39
CA LEU A 262 -10.50 -5.58 0.29
C LEU A 262 -10.51 -6.42 -1.00
N TYR A 263 -9.75 -7.52 -1.02
CA TYR A 263 -9.47 -8.35 -2.18
C TYR A 263 -10.61 -9.32 -2.47
N LYS A 264 -11.14 -9.31 -3.70
CA LYS A 264 -12.30 -10.13 -4.09
C LYS A 264 -12.01 -11.64 -4.10
N SER A 265 -10.73 -12.05 -4.23
CA SER A 265 -10.35 -13.47 -4.20
C SER A 265 -10.15 -13.99 -2.78
N ASN A 266 -10.22 -13.14 -1.75
CA ASN A 266 -10.33 -13.62 -0.37
C ASN A 266 -11.79 -14.04 -0.13
N PRO A 267 -12.08 -15.34 0.10
CA PRO A 267 -13.45 -15.84 0.24
C PRO A 267 -14.20 -15.31 1.48
N LEU A 268 -13.51 -14.60 2.38
CA LEU A 268 -14.10 -13.94 3.54
C LEU A 268 -14.53 -12.48 3.25
N VAL A 269 -14.27 -11.98 2.04
CA VAL A 269 -14.65 -10.63 1.60
C VAL A 269 -15.92 -10.70 0.78
N ASP A 270 -17.06 -10.48 1.43
CA ASP A 270 -18.36 -10.33 0.76
C ASP A 270 -18.58 -8.90 0.25
N SER A 271 -18.19 -7.92 1.07
CA SER A 271 -18.33 -6.49 0.82
C SER A 271 -17.48 -5.70 1.81
N CYS A 272 -17.53 -4.37 1.75
CA CYS A 272 -17.00 -3.48 2.77
C CYS A 272 -18.10 -2.68 3.49
N ASP A 273 -19.39 -3.01 3.27
CA ASP A 273 -20.53 -2.25 3.78
C ASP A 273 -21.11 -2.85 5.08
N LYS A 274 -21.04 -4.17 5.28
CA LYS A 274 -21.59 -4.83 6.48
C LYS A 274 -20.61 -4.76 7.64
N LYS A 275 -21.10 -4.61 8.88
CA LYS A 275 -20.22 -4.47 10.07
C LYS A 275 -19.32 -5.67 10.34
N LYS A 276 -19.75 -6.86 9.89
CA LYS A 276 -19.02 -8.12 10.06
C LYS A 276 -17.91 -8.32 9.04
N ASP A 277 -17.97 -7.58 7.92
CA ASP A 277 -16.99 -7.76 6.86
C ASP A 277 -15.63 -7.20 7.30
N PRO A 278 -14.52 -7.88 6.99
CA PRO A 278 -13.19 -7.43 7.39
C PRO A 278 -12.86 -6.05 6.80
N GLY A 279 -13.34 -5.79 5.58
CA GLY A 279 -13.24 -4.50 4.91
C GLY A 279 -13.90 -3.33 5.65
N TYR A 280 -15.03 -3.57 6.32
CA TYR A 280 -15.66 -2.55 7.15
C TYR A 280 -14.76 -2.13 8.32
N LYS A 281 -14.11 -3.12 8.95
CA LYS A 281 -13.31 -2.90 10.15
C LYS A 281 -11.99 -2.19 9.85
N ILE A 282 -11.35 -2.48 8.72
CA ILE A 282 -10.16 -1.72 8.29
C ILE A 282 -10.51 -0.27 7.99
N PHE A 283 -11.65 0.04 7.36
CA PHE A 283 -12.07 1.42 7.13
C PHE A 283 -12.40 2.18 8.43
N LYS A 284 -12.91 1.50 9.46
CA LYS A 284 -13.08 2.12 10.79
C LYS A 284 -11.74 2.53 11.39
N TRP A 285 -10.77 1.60 11.42
CA TRP A 285 -9.43 1.89 11.93
C TRP A 285 -8.77 3.01 11.12
N LEU A 286 -8.81 2.91 9.79
CA LEU A 286 -8.27 3.91 8.87
C LEU A 286 -8.84 5.29 9.16
N GLY A 287 -10.15 5.38 9.41
CA GLY A 287 -10.82 6.63 9.74
C GLY A 287 -10.33 7.30 11.01
N PHE A 288 -10.04 6.52 12.06
CA PHE A 288 -9.45 7.07 13.29
C PHE A 288 -8.01 7.52 13.08
N VAL A 289 -7.20 6.71 12.40
CA VAL A 289 -5.77 7.00 12.15
C VAL A 289 -5.62 8.22 11.26
N LEU A 290 -6.31 8.29 10.12
CA LEU A 290 -6.23 9.42 9.21
C LEU A 290 -6.73 10.72 9.84
N LYS A 291 -7.81 10.66 10.64
CA LYS A 291 -8.30 11.82 11.38
C LYS A 291 -7.25 12.38 12.32
N GLU A 292 -6.53 11.49 13.01
CA GLU A 292 -5.43 11.88 13.90
C GLU A 292 -4.23 12.41 13.13
N MET A 293 -3.82 11.77 12.03
CA MET A 293 -2.74 12.25 11.16
C MET A 293 -3.04 13.64 10.60
N ARG A 294 -4.27 13.89 10.13
CA ARG A 294 -4.74 15.22 9.73
C ARG A 294 -4.61 16.22 10.87
N ARG A 295 -5.09 15.87 12.06
CA ARG A 295 -5.01 16.73 13.25
C ARG A 295 -3.56 17.07 13.58
N ARG A 296 -2.65 16.13 13.36
CA ARG A 296 -1.21 16.28 13.56
C ARG A 296 -0.50 17.04 12.44
N GLY A 297 -1.17 17.27 11.30
CA GLY A 297 -0.55 17.84 10.10
C GLY A 297 0.38 16.88 9.36
N MET A 298 0.32 15.59 9.68
CA MET A 298 1.16 14.56 9.07
C MET A 298 0.70 14.22 7.66
N LYS A 299 1.64 13.73 6.85
CA LYS A 299 1.39 13.17 5.53
C LYS A 299 1.65 11.67 5.53
N VAL A 300 1.00 10.95 4.61
CA VAL A 300 1.07 9.49 4.61
C VAL A 300 1.09 8.90 3.21
N TRP A 301 1.93 7.88 3.03
CA TRP A 301 1.82 6.93 1.93
C TRP A 301 1.02 5.72 2.37
N PHE A 302 0.12 5.24 1.52
CA PHE A 302 -0.46 3.90 1.70
C PHE A 302 0.44 2.87 1.04
N THR A 303 0.59 1.74 1.70
CA THR A 303 1.23 0.56 1.13
C THR A 303 0.42 -0.69 1.44
N GLY A 304 0.39 -1.61 0.48
CA GLY A 304 -0.31 -2.88 0.55
C GLY A 304 0.12 -3.75 -0.61
N HIS A 305 -0.26 -5.03 -0.63
CA HIS A 305 0.14 -5.91 -1.73
C HIS A 305 -0.76 -5.75 -2.96
N VAL A 306 -2.02 -6.18 -2.85
CA VAL A 306 -3.02 -6.11 -3.92
C VAL A 306 -3.44 -4.65 -4.20
N PRO A 307 -3.34 -4.13 -5.45
CA PRO A 307 -3.69 -2.75 -5.75
C PRO A 307 -5.21 -2.49 -5.83
N PRO A 308 -5.67 -1.26 -5.53
CA PRO A 308 -7.08 -0.86 -5.53
C PRO A 308 -7.60 -0.67 -6.96
N THR A 309 -7.86 -1.77 -7.64
CA THR A 309 -8.37 -1.78 -9.02
C THR A 309 -9.72 -2.48 -9.10
N PRO A 310 -10.54 -2.18 -10.13
CA PRO A 310 -11.77 -2.93 -10.38
C PRO A 310 -11.52 -4.42 -10.67
N LYS A 311 -10.33 -4.77 -11.16
CA LYS A 311 -9.92 -6.17 -11.31
C LYS A 311 -9.76 -6.87 -9.96
N ASN A 312 -9.28 -6.19 -8.92
CA ASN A 312 -8.83 -6.86 -7.70
C ASN A 312 -9.78 -6.69 -6.52
N TYR A 313 -10.27 -5.48 -6.27
CA TYR A 313 -11.06 -5.22 -5.07
C TYR A 313 -12.53 -5.52 -5.30
N ASP A 314 -13.24 -5.93 -4.25
CA ASP A 314 -14.70 -5.87 -4.29
C ASP A 314 -15.15 -4.43 -4.57
N ILE A 315 -16.20 -4.25 -5.38
CA ILE A 315 -16.65 -2.92 -5.83
C ILE A 315 -17.01 -2.00 -4.65
N SER A 316 -17.60 -2.52 -3.58
CA SER A 316 -17.95 -1.72 -2.40
C SER A 316 -16.70 -1.26 -1.65
N CYS A 317 -15.67 -2.11 -1.62
CA CYS A 317 -14.36 -1.83 -1.04
C CYS A 317 -13.59 -0.80 -1.86
N LEU A 318 -13.53 -0.98 -3.18
CA LEU A 318 -12.89 -0.03 -4.10
C LEU A 318 -13.50 1.36 -3.97
N ARG A 319 -14.83 1.44 -4.00
CA ARG A 319 -15.56 2.69 -3.84
C ARG A 319 -15.22 3.40 -2.53
N LYS A 320 -15.25 2.69 -1.38
CA LYS A 320 -14.87 3.27 -0.08
C LYS A 320 -13.41 3.71 -0.07
N TYR A 321 -12.50 2.91 -0.61
CA TYR A 321 -11.09 3.26 -0.73
C TYR A 321 -10.91 4.59 -1.48
N ILE A 322 -11.54 4.74 -2.65
CA ILE A 322 -11.49 5.97 -3.44
C ILE A 322 -12.06 7.15 -2.66
N MET A 323 -13.22 7.00 -2.00
CA MET A 323 -13.81 8.07 -1.18
C MET A 323 -12.87 8.51 -0.05
N TRP A 324 -12.23 7.57 0.66
CA TRP A 324 -11.28 7.90 1.73
C TRP A 324 -10.04 8.63 1.19
N THR A 325 -9.49 8.18 0.06
CA THR A 325 -8.37 8.88 -0.59
C THR A 325 -8.75 10.29 -1.03
N HIS A 326 -9.97 10.47 -1.55
CA HIS A 326 -10.48 11.79 -1.92
C HIS A 326 -10.64 12.68 -0.69
N GLU A 327 -11.35 12.23 0.35
CA GLU A 327 -11.62 13.09 1.51
C GLU A 327 -10.40 13.37 2.38
N TYR A 328 -9.32 12.61 2.23
CA TYR A 328 -8.04 12.82 2.91
C TYR A 328 -6.90 13.21 1.97
N ARG A 329 -7.24 13.84 0.84
CA ARG A 329 -6.30 14.40 -0.14
C ARG A 329 -5.39 15.52 0.38
N ASP A 330 -5.63 16.04 1.58
CA ASP A 330 -4.73 16.92 2.34
C ASP A 330 -3.61 16.15 3.06
N VAL A 331 -3.79 14.86 3.31
CA VAL A 331 -2.92 13.98 4.11
C VAL A 331 -2.26 12.89 3.26
N ILE A 332 -3.03 12.20 2.41
CA ILE A 332 -2.60 11.04 1.64
C ILE A 332 -1.82 11.51 0.39
N ILE A 333 -0.61 10.99 0.22
CA ILE A 333 0.26 11.30 -0.92
C ILE A 333 -0.04 10.37 -2.11
N GLY A 334 -0.35 9.11 -1.84
CA GLY A 334 -0.67 8.11 -2.85
C GLY A 334 -0.62 6.70 -2.28
N GLY A 335 -0.79 5.70 -3.15
CA GLY A 335 -0.67 4.29 -2.79
C GLY A 335 0.45 3.58 -3.55
N LEU A 336 1.11 2.63 -2.88
CA LEU A 336 2.24 1.83 -3.36
C LEU A 336 1.90 0.33 -3.23
N TYR A 337 1.83 -0.38 -4.36
CA TYR A 337 1.33 -1.75 -4.46
C TYR A 337 2.17 -2.63 -5.41
N GLY A 338 2.00 -3.95 -5.31
CA GLY A 338 2.62 -4.99 -6.15
C GLY A 338 1.59 -5.90 -6.82
N HIS A 339 1.72 -7.22 -6.64
CA HIS A 339 0.77 -8.30 -7.03
C HIS A 339 0.61 -8.54 -8.54
N MET A 340 0.55 -7.48 -9.33
CA MET A 340 0.18 -7.59 -10.75
C MET A 340 1.36 -8.02 -11.64
N ASN A 341 2.57 -7.97 -11.09
CA ASN A 341 3.85 -8.21 -11.76
C ASN A 341 4.06 -7.34 -13.00
N ILE A 342 3.44 -6.15 -13.06
CA ILE A 342 3.58 -5.20 -14.18
C ILE A 342 3.73 -3.79 -13.65
N ASP A 343 4.56 -3.00 -14.32
CA ASP A 343 4.77 -1.59 -13.98
C ASP A 343 3.70 -0.70 -14.60
N HIS A 344 2.76 -0.22 -13.78
CA HIS A 344 1.77 0.76 -14.21
C HIS A 344 1.18 1.55 -13.02
N TRP A 345 0.19 2.39 -13.32
CA TRP A 345 -0.54 3.17 -12.33
C TRP A 345 -2.01 3.27 -12.69
N VAL A 346 -2.83 3.58 -11.70
CA VAL A 346 -4.30 3.56 -11.80
C VAL A 346 -4.88 4.89 -11.32
N PRO A 347 -5.60 5.65 -12.19
CA PRO A 347 -6.36 6.82 -11.77
C PRO A 347 -7.62 6.37 -11.01
N LEU A 348 -7.84 6.96 -9.85
CA LEU A 348 -8.99 6.68 -9.00
C LEU A 348 -9.95 7.86 -9.03
N ASP A 349 -11.07 7.72 -9.74
CA ASP A 349 -12.04 8.80 -9.94
C ASP A 349 -13.04 8.88 -8.77
N ALA A 350 -12.93 9.93 -7.95
CA ALA A 350 -13.81 10.13 -6.81
C ALA A 350 -15.26 10.36 -7.22
N LYS A 351 -15.52 11.03 -8.36
CA LYS A 351 -16.90 11.23 -8.80
C LYS A 351 -17.57 9.91 -9.17
N MET A 352 -16.87 9.02 -9.87
CA MET A 352 -17.39 7.68 -10.18
C MET A 352 -17.68 6.87 -8.91
N ALA A 353 -16.82 6.98 -7.90
CA ALA A 353 -17.05 6.34 -6.60
C ALA A 353 -18.28 6.90 -5.88
N TYR A 354 -18.45 8.22 -5.84
CA TYR A 354 -19.63 8.85 -5.24
C TYR A 354 -20.92 8.54 -6.01
N ASP A 355 -20.90 8.57 -7.34
CA ASP A 355 -22.07 8.22 -8.17
C ASP A 355 -22.50 6.75 -7.93
N SER A 356 -21.54 5.83 -7.83
CA SER A 356 -21.78 4.43 -7.44
C SER A 356 -22.29 4.30 -6.00
N PHE A 357 -21.82 5.17 -5.10
CA PHE A 357 -22.28 5.22 -3.70
C PHE A 357 -23.73 5.64 -3.61
N ASP A 358 -24.05 6.75 -4.27
CA ASP A 358 -25.37 7.37 -4.29
C ASP A 358 -26.40 6.46 -4.97
N SER A 359 -26.02 5.80 -6.07
CA SER A 359 -26.85 4.81 -6.75
C SER A 359 -27.24 3.67 -5.81
N LYS A 360 -26.27 3.08 -5.09
CA LYS A 360 -26.51 1.95 -4.18
C LYS A 360 -27.37 2.32 -2.97
N PHE A 361 -27.12 3.50 -2.37
CA PHE A 361 -27.74 3.90 -1.10
C PHE A 361 -28.85 4.95 -1.23
N LYS A 362 -29.35 5.18 -2.45
CA LYS A 362 -30.41 6.17 -2.77
C LYS A 362 -31.63 6.09 -1.85
N THR A 363 -32.00 4.89 -1.39
CA THR A 363 -33.18 4.67 -0.52
C THR A 363 -32.95 5.03 0.95
N LEU A 364 -31.69 5.05 1.41
CA LEU A 364 -31.30 5.36 2.79
C LEU A 364 -30.83 6.82 2.95
N MET A 365 -30.64 7.55 1.85
CA MET A 365 -30.12 8.92 1.84
C MET A 365 -31.18 9.97 1.51
N ARG A 366 -31.07 11.15 2.14
CA ARG A 366 -31.64 12.38 1.57
C ARG A 366 -30.65 12.94 0.56
N GLN A 367 -31.09 13.16 -0.68
CA GLN A 367 -30.24 13.58 -1.83
C GLN A 367 -29.27 14.74 -1.53
N SER A 368 -29.58 15.62 -0.56
CA SER A 368 -28.75 16.78 -0.24
C SER A 368 -27.53 16.52 0.66
N GLU A 369 -27.42 15.37 1.33
CA GLU A 369 -26.40 15.15 2.37
C GLU A 369 -25.00 14.81 1.79
N PHE A 370 -24.94 14.20 0.59
CA PHE A 370 -23.70 13.69 0.01
C PHE A 370 -23.29 14.27 -1.34
N ASN A 371 -24.03 15.21 -1.96
CA ASN A 371 -23.62 15.89 -3.21
C ASN A 371 -22.21 16.49 -3.09
N THR A 372 -21.22 15.77 -3.62
CA THR A 372 -19.80 16.14 -3.58
C THR A 372 -19.36 16.72 -4.91
N PHE A 373 -20.03 16.31 -5.99
CA PHE A 373 -19.82 16.80 -7.35
C PHE A 373 -21.15 17.34 -7.91
N GLU A 374 -21.05 18.25 -8.87
CA GLU A 374 -22.22 18.73 -9.63
C GLU A 374 -22.65 17.65 -10.64
N ASP A 375 -23.96 17.56 -10.90
CA ASP A 375 -24.53 16.64 -11.89
C ASP A 375 -24.17 17.12 -13.30
N ASP A 376 -23.21 16.44 -13.93
CA ASP A 376 -22.83 16.67 -15.32
C ASP A 376 -23.36 15.52 -16.19
N GLU A 377 -24.24 15.81 -17.16
CA GLU A 377 -24.89 14.82 -18.07
C GLU A 377 -23.93 14.09 -19.03
N GLU A 378 -22.61 14.28 -18.94
CA GLU A 378 -21.64 13.96 -19.99
C GLU A 378 -20.39 13.20 -19.48
N ASP A 379 -20.56 12.32 -18.48
CA ASP A 379 -19.50 11.43 -18.01
C ASP A 379 -19.58 10.06 -18.73
N GLY A 380 -18.45 9.62 -19.30
CA GLY A 380 -18.35 8.44 -20.18
C GLY A 380 -18.62 7.11 -19.48
N PHE A 381 -17.68 6.66 -18.64
CA PHE A 381 -17.80 5.38 -17.92
C PHE A 381 -18.30 5.58 -16.48
N THR A 382 -19.18 4.68 -16.01
CA THR A 382 -19.52 4.53 -14.59
C THR A 382 -18.56 3.55 -13.92
N LEU A 383 -18.48 3.55 -12.59
CA LEU A 383 -17.60 2.62 -11.87
C LEU A 383 -17.96 1.16 -12.20
N GLU A 384 -19.25 0.84 -12.27
CA GLU A 384 -19.74 -0.49 -12.61
C GLU A 384 -19.31 -0.93 -14.02
N LYS A 385 -19.36 -0.03 -15.02
CA LYS A 385 -18.92 -0.36 -16.39
C LYS A 385 -17.41 -0.64 -16.46
N VAL A 386 -16.60 0.14 -15.76
CA VAL A 386 -15.14 -0.11 -15.70
C VAL A 386 -14.87 -1.41 -14.96
N TYR A 387 -15.64 -1.68 -13.90
CA TYR A 387 -15.58 -2.92 -13.14
C TYR A 387 -15.88 -4.13 -14.02
N ASP A 388 -17.00 -4.11 -14.74
CA ASP A 388 -17.39 -5.19 -15.66
C ASP A 388 -16.35 -5.39 -16.77
N ALA A 389 -15.82 -4.29 -17.34
CA ALA A 389 -14.82 -4.36 -18.40
C ALA A 389 -13.51 -5.02 -17.93
N LEU A 390 -12.96 -4.60 -16.79
CA LEU A 390 -11.71 -5.15 -16.26
C LEU A 390 -11.87 -6.53 -15.63
N ASN A 391 -13.08 -6.88 -15.17
CA ASN A 391 -13.40 -8.23 -14.70
C ASN A 391 -13.56 -9.22 -15.86
N SER A 392 -14.02 -8.77 -17.03
CA SER A 392 -14.21 -9.61 -18.23
C SER A 392 -13.02 -9.66 -19.19
N SER A 393 -12.17 -8.62 -19.22
CA SER A 393 -11.03 -8.52 -20.15
C SER A 393 -9.89 -9.50 -19.87
N ILE A 394 -9.98 -10.24 -18.79
CA ILE A 394 -9.13 -11.39 -18.53
C ILE A 394 -10.11 -12.54 -18.39
N PRO A 395 -10.12 -13.54 -19.31
CA PRO A 395 -10.64 -14.82 -18.91
C PRO A 395 -9.87 -15.13 -17.64
N HIS A 396 -10.57 -15.22 -16.50
CA HIS A 396 -10.06 -15.96 -15.36
C HIS A 396 -9.31 -17.18 -15.93
N ASP A 397 -8.18 -17.58 -15.34
CA ASP A 397 -7.54 -18.86 -15.66
C ASP A 397 -8.49 -20.03 -15.24
N SER A 398 -9.69 -20.04 -15.82
CA SER A 398 -10.84 -20.91 -15.63
C SER A 398 -11.49 -21.02 -17.01
N VAL A 399 -11.23 -22.18 -17.61
CA VAL A 399 -11.87 -22.66 -18.83
C VAL A 399 -13.38 -22.78 -18.61
N GLU A 400 -14.13 -22.14 -19.51
CA GLU A 400 -15.49 -22.43 -20.01
C GLU A 400 -16.63 -22.78 -19.02
N GLU A 401 -17.76 -22.11 -19.27
CA GLU A 401 -19.10 -22.31 -18.73
C GLU A 401 -19.46 -23.76 -18.37
N ALA A 402 -19.70 -24.04 -17.08
CA ALA A 402 -20.46 -25.21 -16.63
C ALA A 402 -21.14 -24.95 -15.26
N PRO A 403 -22.32 -25.55 -14.98
CA PRO A 403 -23.23 -25.12 -13.92
C PRO A 403 -22.80 -25.54 -12.50
N ALA A 404 -22.71 -24.53 -11.62
CA ALA A 404 -22.94 -24.40 -10.16
C ALA A 404 -22.87 -25.59 -9.15
N PHE A 405 -22.49 -26.81 -9.52
CA PHE A 405 -22.48 -27.96 -8.59
C PHE A 405 -21.16 -28.78 -8.59
N VAL A 406 -20.13 -28.32 -9.31
CA VAL A 406 -18.80 -28.98 -9.38
C VAL A 406 -17.70 -28.15 -8.70
N ASP A 407 -18.06 -27.03 -8.06
CA ASP A 407 -17.12 -26.00 -7.56
C ASP A 407 -16.07 -26.50 -6.56
N PHE A 408 -16.38 -27.45 -5.68
CA PHE A 408 -15.48 -27.78 -4.57
C PHE A 408 -14.25 -28.63 -4.92
N ALA A 409 -14.18 -29.21 -6.12
CA ALA A 409 -13.15 -30.19 -6.49
C ALA A 409 -12.16 -29.71 -7.57
N ARG A 410 -12.27 -28.44 -8.02
CA ARG A 410 -11.45 -27.87 -9.10
C ARG A 410 -10.63 -26.64 -8.70
N ASP A 411 -10.66 -26.22 -7.42
CA ASP A 411 -9.95 -25.08 -6.82
C ASP A 411 -8.40 -25.17 -6.80
N ILE A 412 -7.79 -25.98 -7.66
CA ILE A 412 -6.33 -25.99 -7.80
C ILE A 412 -5.96 -24.99 -8.90
N HIS A 413 -5.99 -23.71 -8.52
CA HIS A 413 -5.54 -22.61 -9.36
C HIS A 413 -4.02 -22.69 -9.56
N VAL A 414 -3.59 -22.83 -10.81
CA VAL A 414 -2.19 -22.68 -11.21
C VAL A 414 -1.94 -21.18 -11.37
N GLU A 415 -1.76 -20.47 -10.25
CA GLU A 415 -1.50 -19.01 -10.25
C GLU A 415 -0.03 -18.64 -10.50
N ALA A 416 0.84 -19.62 -10.78
CA ALA A 416 2.15 -19.38 -11.39
C ALA A 416 2.26 -20.08 -12.73
N GLY A 417 2.67 -19.31 -13.72
CA GLY A 417 2.84 -19.75 -15.08
C GLY A 417 3.27 -18.58 -15.96
N VAL A 418 3.50 -18.90 -17.23
CA VAL A 418 3.78 -17.93 -18.30
C VAL A 418 2.75 -16.79 -18.24
N PRO A 419 3.15 -15.51 -18.21
CA PRO A 419 2.21 -14.40 -18.19
C PRO A 419 1.30 -14.45 -19.43
N LYS A 420 -0.02 -14.35 -19.22
CA LYS A 420 -1.03 -14.36 -20.30
C LYS A 420 -1.88 -13.09 -20.28
N ASN A 421 -2.29 -12.65 -21.46
CA ASN A 421 -3.27 -11.56 -21.65
C ASN A 421 -2.92 -10.23 -20.96
N LYS A 422 -1.65 -10.00 -20.55
CA LYS A 422 -1.27 -8.77 -19.85
C LYS A 422 -1.31 -7.54 -20.77
N VAL A 423 -1.04 -7.73 -22.08
CA VAL A 423 -1.21 -6.67 -23.09
C VAL A 423 -2.68 -6.26 -23.21
N ASN A 424 -3.60 -7.23 -23.28
CA ASN A 424 -5.05 -6.97 -23.35
C ASN A 424 -5.55 -6.26 -22.11
N TYR A 425 -5.11 -6.68 -20.92
CA TYR A 425 -5.40 -5.94 -19.68
C TYR A 425 -4.97 -4.47 -19.79
N MET A 426 -3.75 -4.19 -20.27
CA MET A 426 -3.27 -2.82 -20.42
C MET A 426 -4.04 -2.03 -21.48
N ASN A 427 -4.48 -2.67 -22.57
CA ASN A 427 -5.35 -2.04 -23.55
C ASN A 427 -6.72 -1.69 -22.93
N THR A 428 -7.33 -2.57 -22.13
CA THR A 428 -8.57 -2.24 -21.41
C THR A 428 -8.37 -1.08 -20.43
N VAL A 429 -7.26 -1.04 -19.70
CA VAL A 429 -6.91 0.11 -18.84
C VAL A 429 -6.77 1.40 -19.67
N ARG A 430 -6.11 1.31 -20.83
CA ARG A 430 -5.96 2.44 -21.76
C ARG A 430 -7.30 2.98 -22.22
N GLU A 431 -8.24 2.10 -22.58
CA GLU A 431 -9.56 2.43 -23.12
C GLU A 431 -10.53 2.94 -22.04
N THR A 432 -10.62 2.24 -20.93
CA THR A 432 -11.65 2.47 -19.91
C THR A 432 -11.24 3.49 -18.86
N MET A 433 -9.94 3.64 -18.61
CA MET A 433 -9.41 4.52 -17.57
C MET A 433 -8.64 5.70 -18.17
N TYR A 434 -7.54 5.45 -18.88
CA TYR A 434 -6.66 6.53 -19.37
C TYR A 434 -7.33 7.42 -20.40
N ALA A 435 -8.02 6.82 -21.36
CA ALA A 435 -8.77 7.57 -22.35
C ALA A 435 -9.90 8.37 -21.67
N ASP A 436 -10.57 7.84 -20.65
CA ASP A 436 -11.69 8.52 -19.98
C ASP A 436 -11.29 9.56 -18.90
N ILE A 437 -10.00 9.75 -18.64
CA ILE A 437 -9.52 10.82 -17.74
C ILE A 437 -10.09 12.17 -18.20
N LYS A 438 -10.77 12.86 -17.28
CA LYS A 438 -11.41 14.12 -17.62
C LYS A 438 -10.39 15.22 -17.92
N ARG A 439 -10.87 16.27 -18.59
CA ARG A 439 -10.09 17.49 -18.84
C ARG A 439 -10.12 18.40 -17.61
N ALA A 440 -9.20 19.37 -17.55
CA ALA A 440 -9.01 20.28 -16.43
C ALA A 440 -10.31 20.86 -15.85
N LYS A 441 -11.28 21.27 -16.69
CA LYS A 441 -12.57 21.83 -16.25
C LYS A 441 -13.35 20.89 -15.29
N LYS A 442 -13.23 19.57 -15.45
CA LYS A 442 -13.97 18.55 -14.68
C LYS A 442 -13.11 17.83 -13.64
N CYS A 443 -11.79 18.09 -13.59
CA CYS A 443 -10.88 17.43 -12.64
C CYS A 443 -10.74 18.17 -11.31
N GLY A 444 -11.22 19.42 -11.23
CA GLY A 444 -10.84 20.35 -10.17
C GLY A 444 -9.57 21.13 -10.52
N LYS A 445 -9.25 22.16 -9.73
CA LYS A 445 -8.18 23.12 -10.06
C LYS A 445 -6.80 22.46 -10.12
N LEU A 446 -6.53 21.51 -9.21
CA LEU A 446 -5.28 20.75 -9.11
C LEU A 446 -5.52 19.26 -9.35
N SER A 447 -6.56 18.93 -10.12
CA SER A 447 -6.98 17.55 -10.40
C SER A 447 -7.48 16.75 -9.18
N GLU A 448 -8.00 17.44 -8.16
CA GLU A 448 -8.46 16.88 -6.88
C GLU A 448 -9.66 15.91 -6.97
N ARG A 449 -10.29 15.76 -8.14
CA ARG A 449 -11.24 14.68 -8.44
C ARG A 449 -10.58 13.30 -8.39
N TYR A 450 -9.29 13.21 -8.68
CA TYR A 450 -8.58 11.95 -8.80
C TYR A 450 -7.59 11.72 -7.68
N ALA A 451 -7.34 10.45 -7.37
CA ALA A 451 -6.12 9.99 -6.68
C ALA A 451 -5.36 9.03 -7.60
N VAL A 452 -4.12 8.68 -7.25
CA VAL A 452 -3.27 7.76 -8.03
C VAL A 452 -2.77 6.63 -7.13
N ALA A 453 -2.93 5.40 -7.61
CA ALA A 453 -2.31 4.21 -7.04
C ALA A 453 -1.25 3.67 -7.98
N HIS A 454 -0.08 3.34 -7.45
CA HIS A 454 1.07 2.87 -8.22
C HIS A 454 1.25 1.37 -8.03
N VAL A 455 1.53 0.67 -9.12
CA VAL A 455 1.79 -0.76 -9.14
C VAL A 455 3.19 -0.96 -9.68
N THR A 456 4.08 -1.50 -8.86
CA THR A 456 5.49 -1.67 -9.20
C THR A 456 5.75 -3.02 -9.86
N ALA A 457 6.82 -3.08 -10.67
CA ALA A 457 7.37 -4.33 -11.15
C ALA A 457 7.91 -5.19 -10.00
N SER A 458 7.97 -6.49 -10.25
CA SER A 458 8.26 -7.52 -9.26
C SER A 458 9.65 -8.11 -9.41
N VAL A 459 10.18 -8.74 -8.36
CA VAL A 459 11.46 -9.46 -8.41
C VAL A 459 11.31 -10.85 -9.02
N VAL A 460 10.17 -11.52 -8.82
CA VAL A 460 9.88 -12.80 -9.48
C VAL A 460 9.99 -12.69 -11.00
N PRO A 461 10.60 -13.68 -11.70
CA PRO A 461 10.87 -13.60 -13.13
C PRO A 461 9.62 -13.83 -14.01
N THR A 462 8.46 -13.25 -13.64
CA THR A 462 7.31 -13.16 -14.55
C THR A 462 7.70 -12.35 -15.80
N PHE A 463 8.40 -11.24 -15.60
CA PHE A 463 9.18 -10.52 -16.62
C PHE A 463 10.64 -10.45 -16.14
N ASN A 464 11.43 -9.48 -16.61
CA ASN A 464 12.70 -9.23 -15.93
C ASN A 464 12.41 -8.71 -14.50
N PRO A 465 13.22 -9.09 -13.51
CA PRO A 465 13.12 -8.56 -12.15
C PRO A 465 13.28 -7.04 -12.15
N GLY A 466 12.38 -6.34 -11.46
CA GLY A 466 12.38 -4.89 -11.35
C GLY A 466 12.31 -4.37 -9.92
N LEU A 467 12.88 -3.19 -9.67
CA LEU A 467 12.76 -2.45 -8.41
C LEU A 467 12.79 -0.94 -8.66
N ARG A 468 12.21 -0.14 -7.77
CA ARG A 468 12.03 1.30 -7.98
C ARG A 468 12.55 2.13 -6.81
N VAL A 469 13.29 3.20 -7.12
CA VAL A 469 13.64 4.24 -6.13
C VAL A 469 12.85 5.51 -6.43
N TRP A 470 12.04 5.94 -5.47
CA TRP A 470 11.29 7.19 -5.50
C TRP A 470 12.14 8.33 -4.96
N GLU A 471 12.01 9.52 -5.54
CA GLU A 471 12.55 10.78 -5.03
C GLU A 471 11.40 11.69 -4.63
N TYR A 472 11.50 12.31 -3.45
CA TYR A 472 10.48 13.20 -2.90
C TYR A 472 11.12 14.44 -2.28
N ASN A 473 10.35 15.54 -2.32
CA ASN A 473 10.81 16.83 -1.88
C ASN A 473 11.06 16.86 -0.37
N ILE A 474 12.29 17.18 0.04
CA ILE A 474 12.69 17.44 1.44
C ILE A 474 13.08 18.90 1.69
N THR A 475 12.85 19.77 0.70
CA THR A 475 13.03 21.22 0.88
C THR A 475 12.13 21.70 2.01
N ASP A 476 12.65 22.58 2.87
CA ASP A 476 11.96 23.11 4.04
C ASP A 476 11.65 22.09 5.15
N LEU A 477 12.25 20.90 5.14
CA LEU A 477 12.10 19.92 6.22
C LEU A 477 12.44 20.51 7.62
N HIS A 478 13.37 21.46 7.66
CA HIS A 478 13.78 22.18 8.88
C HIS A 478 12.75 23.20 9.40
N ASN A 479 11.75 23.57 8.59
CA ASN A 479 10.77 24.61 8.92
C ASN A 479 9.51 24.06 9.62
N VAL A 480 9.40 22.74 9.81
CA VAL A 480 8.24 22.12 10.42
C VAL A 480 8.30 22.21 11.94
N LYS A 481 7.36 22.95 12.52
CA LYS A 481 7.21 23.04 13.98
C LYS A 481 6.54 21.78 14.52
N ALA A 482 7.23 21.06 15.41
CA ALA A 482 6.63 19.98 16.17
C ALA A 482 5.55 20.55 17.11
N ASN A 483 4.30 20.16 16.88
CA ASN A 483 3.18 20.48 17.76
C ASN A 483 2.96 19.31 18.73
N ASP A 484 2.67 19.61 19.99
CA ASP A 484 2.40 18.59 21.00
C ASP A 484 0.99 18.03 20.86
N PHE A 485 0.92 16.79 20.37
CA PHE A 485 -0.33 16.08 20.11
C PHE A 485 -0.50 14.83 20.99
N GLY A 486 0.40 14.61 21.95
CA GLY A 486 0.45 13.42 22.80
C GLY A 486 1.07 12.19 22.10
N SER A 487 1.41 11.16 22.89
CA SER A 487 2.03 9.94 22.38
C SER A 487 1.05 9.06 21.59
N TRP A 488 1.60 8.27 20.66
CA TRP A 488 0.82 7.25 19.96
C TRP A 488 0.30 6.14 20.89
N ASP A 489 0.99 5.84 21.99
CA ASP A 489 0.52 4.89 23.00
C ASP A 489 -0.84 5.30 23.59
N SER A 490 -0.99 6.58 23.94
CA SER A 490 -2.25 7.11 24.47
C SER A 490 -3.37 7.06 23.42
N PHE A 491 -3.03 7.36 22.17
CA PHE A 491 -3.96 7.30 21.05
C PHE A 491 -4.48 5.86 20.80
N PHE A 492 -3.58 4.88 20.69
CA PHE A 492 -3.96 3.51 20.39
C PHE A 492 -4.73 2.84 21.54
N THR A 493 -4.36 3.14 22.79
CA THR A 493 -5.13 2.70 23.97
C THR A 493 -6.60 3.18 23.91
N GLN A 494 -6.84 4.40 23.42
CA GLN A 494 -8.20 4.93 23.27
C GLN A 494 -8.94 4.30 22.10
N ILE A 495 -8.27 4.08 20.97
CA ILE A 495 -8.89 3.50 19.78
C ILE A 495 -9.35 2.07 20.00
N ASP A 496 -8.59 1.25 20.72
CA ASP A 496 -8.97 -0.13 20.99
C ASP A 496 -10.35 -0.19 21.66
N VAL A 497 -10.59 0.69 22.63
CA VAL A 497 -11.88 0.84 23.30
C VAL A 497 -12.97 1.35 22.35
N LEU A 498 -12.65 2.26 21.43
CA LEU A 498 -13.60 2.82 20.47
C LEU A 498 -14.02 1.81 19.39
N LEU A 499 -13.10 0.95 18.95
CA LEU A 499 -13.36 -0.09 17.96
C LEU A 499 -14.25 -1.20 18.54
N GLU A 500 -14.11 -1.51 19.83
CA GLU A 500 -14.90 -2.54 20.53
C GLU A 500 -16.32 -2.10 20.89
N LYS A 501 -16.56 -0.80 21.12
CA LYS A 501 -17.87 -0.25 21.53
C LYS A 501 -18.90 -0.09 20.41
N ASP A 502 -18.62 -0.57 19.20
CA ASP A 502 -19.52 -0.43 18.05
C ASP A 502 -20.42 -1.67 17.88
N ASP A 503 -21.39 -1.80 18.77
CA ASP A 503 -22.38 -2.90 18.87
C ASP A 503 -23.78 -2.51 18.35
N GLY A 504 -23.90 -1.37 17.65
CA GLY A 504 -25.18 -0.89 17.11
C GLY A 504 -25.71 -1.70 15.92
N ALA A 505 -26.98 -1.50 15.59
CA ALA A 505 -27.66 -2.13 14.45
C ALA A 505 -26.92 -1.96 13.12
N ASP A 506 -27.04 -2.96 12.24
CA ASP A 506 -26.50 -2.97 10.88
C ASP A 506 -27.63 -2.68 9.89
N TYR A 507 -27.44 -1.73 8.96
CA TYR A 507 -28.48 -1.38 7.97
C TYR A 507 -28.72 -2.50 6.93
N HIS A 508 -27.87 -3.52 6.90
CA HIS A 508 -28.07 -4.76 6.16
C HIS A 508 -28.89 -5.82 6.89
N ASP A 509 -29.27 -5.59 8.16
CA ASP A 509 -30.12 -6.52 8.90
C ASP A 509 -31.52 -6.60 8.28
N GLN A 510 -31.95 -7.82 7.94
CA GLN A 510 -33.26 -8.06 7.34
C GLN A 510 -34.41 -7.83 8.32
N PHE A 511 -34.14 -7.89 9.63
CA PHE A 511 -35.14 -7.72 10.69
C PHE A 511 -35.23 -6.28 11.21
N ALA A 512 -34.32 -5.39 10.84
CA ALA A 512 -34.32 -3.99 11.24
C ALA A 512 -35.41 -3.18 10.51
N THR A 513 -36.05 -2.23 11.20
CA THR A 513 -37.02 -1.33 10.57
C THR A 513 -36.32 -0.34 9.63
N PHE A 514 -37.05 0.28 8.70
CA PHE A 514 -36.48 1.30 7.83
C PHE A 514 -35.85 2.46 8.61
N SER A 515 -36.48 2.90 9.70
CA SER A 515 -35.93 3.96 10.57
C SER A 515 -34.59 3.53 11.19
N ASP A 516 -34.51 2.29 11.68
CA ASP A 516 -33.28 1.75 12.27
C ASP A 516 -32.16 1.68 11.22
N LYS A 517 -32.49 1.32 9.97
CA LYS A 517 -31.52 1.28 8.86
C LYS A 517 -30.98 2.66 8.52
N VAL A 518 -31.85 3.68 8.45
CA VAL A 518 -31.43 5.06 8.21
C VAL A 518 -30.54 5.57 9.34
N ASP A 519 -30.90 5.29 10.60
CA ASP A 519 -30.11 5.70 11.77
C ASP A 519 -28.75 4.97 11.85
N ALA A 520 -28.71 3.68 11.51
CA ALA A 520 -27.48 2.90 11.42
C ALA A 520 -26.56 3.45 10.32
N PHE A 521 -27.11 3.73 9.13
CA PHE A 521 -26.37 4.30 8.01
C PHE A 521 -25.76 5.66 8.35
N LYS A 522 -26.53 6.56 8.99
CA LYS A 522 -26.03 7.88 9.44
C LYS A 522 -24.90 7.82 10.46
N LYS A 523 -24.79 6.72 11.20
CA LYS A 523 -23.75 6.49 12.21
C LYS A 523 -22.57 5.68 11.66
N ASP A 524 -22.61 5.28 10.39
CA ASP A 524 -21.55 4.48 9.78
C ASP A 524 -20.26 5.29 9.64
N LYS A 525 -19.29 4.98 10.49
CA LYS A 525 -17.98 5.66 10.51
C LYS A 525 -17.03 5.20 9.40
N THR A 526 -17.43 4.23 8.58
CA THR A 526 -16.66 3.80 7.41
C THR A 526 -16.90 4.68 6.19
N ILE A 527 -17.89 5.57 6.24
CA ILE A 527 -18.08 6.63 5.25
C ILE A 527 -17.23 7.83 5.69
N PRO A 528 -16.29 8.32 4.85
CA PRO A 528 -15.43 9.42 5.24
C PRO A 528 -16.23 10.72 5.39
N PRO A 529 -15.93 11.55 6.40
CA PRO A 529 -16.45 12.91 6.46
C PRO A 529 -15.81 13.77 5.36
N LYS A 530 -16.59 14.71 4.80
CA LYS A 530 -16.08 15.65 3.79
C LYS A 530 -14.87 16.44 4.31
N MET A 531 -13.85 16.59 3.47
CA MET A 531 -12.70 17.45 3.72
C MET A 531 -13.18 18.88 3.99
N PRO A 532 -12.79 19.51 5.11
CA PRO A 532 -13.11 20.91 5.36
C PRO A 532 -12.58 21.81 4.23
N LYS A 533 -13.44 22.70 3.72
CA LYS A 533 -13.14 23.57 2.56
C LYS A 533 -11.95 24.53 2.75
N ASN A 534 -11.57 24.78 4.00
CA ASN A 534 -10.48 25.69 4.36
C ASN A 534 -9.12 24.98 4.46
N LEU A 535 -9.05 23.65 4.36
CA LEU A 535 -7.79 22.93 4.36
C LEU A 535 -7.14 22.96 2.96
N PRO A 536 -5.81 23.16 2.88
CA PRO A 536 -5.09 23.06 1.62
C PRO A 536 -5.00 21.60 1.15
N LEU A 537 -4.76 21.41 -0.15
CA LEU A 537 -4.46 20.09 -0.70
C LEU A 537 -3.06 19.63 -0.28
N GLY A 538 -2.86 18.31 -0.28
CA GLY A 538 -1.65 17.67 0.17
C GLY A 538 -0.58 17.57 -0.93
N PRO A 539 0.56 16.93 -0.60
CA PRO A 539 1.74 16.90 -1.47
C PRO A 539 1.54 16.18 -2.80
N ALA A 540 0.50 15.36 -2.93
CA ALA A 540 0.11 14.72 -4.18
C ALA A 540 -0.42 15.71 -5.23
N TYR A 541 -0.88 16.89 -4.81
CA TYR A 541 -1.62 17.82 -5.67
C TYR A 541 -0.93 19.18 -5.80
N ASP A 542 -0.35 19.66 -4.71
CA ASP A 542 0.32 20.97 -4.65
C ASP A 542 1.76 20.78 -4.22
N LYS A 543 2.70 21.38 -4.98
CA LYS A 543 4.14 21.19 -4.79
C LYS A 543 4.55 21.76 -3.42
N GLN A 544 4.93 20.88 -2.50
CA GLN A 544 5.31 21.22 -1.13
C GLN A 544 6.25 20.16 -0.57
N LEU A 545 6.61 20.26 0.71
CA LEU A 545 7.35 19.22 1.41
C LEU A 545 6.63 17.86 1.26
N PHE A 546 7.40 16.82 0.93
CA PHE A 546 6.97 15.45 0.63
C PHE A 546 6.26 15.22 -0.71
N THR A 547 6.19 16.21 -1.60
CA THR A 547 5.71 15.99 -2.97
C THR A 547 6.65 14.98 -3.66
N PRO A 548 6.14 13.89 -4.24
CA PRO A 548 6.96 13.01 -5.07
C PRO A 548 7.38 13.72 -6.35
N GLU A 549 8.66 13.66 -6.69
CA GLU A 549 9.27 14.47 -7.74
C GLU A 549 9.62 13.63 -8.96
N ARG A 550 10.16 12.42 -8.76
CA ARG A 550 10.42 11.45 -9.83
C ARG A 550 10.64 10.07 -9.23
N TYR A 551 10.74 9.06 -10.08
CA TYR A 551 11.36 7.80 -9.68
C TYR A 551 12.30 7.30 -10.77
N VAL A 552 13.19 6.40 -10.35
CA VAL A 552 14.03 5.58 -11.22
C VAL A 552 13.60 4.14 -11.08
N GLN A 553 13.30 3.51 -12.22
CA GLN A 553 13.07 2.09 -12.33
C GLN A 553 14.37 1.41 -12.74
N TYR A 554 14.73 0.34 -12.03
CA TYR A 554 15.82 -0.55 -12.40
C TYR A 554 15.27 -1.91 -12.81
N TYR A 555 16.02 -2.59 -13.66
CA TYR A 555 15.72 -3.95 -14.08
C TYR A 555 16.97 -4.81 -14.13
N LEU A 556 16.78 -6.12 -14.07
CA LEU A 556 17.83 -7.12 -14.18
C LEU A 556 17.71 -7.88 -15.50
N ASP A 557 18.69 -7.74 -16.40
CA ASP A 557 18.71 -8.46 -17.69
C ASP A 557 19.08 -9.94 -17.49
N LEU A 558 18.08 -10.76 -17.12
CA LEU A 558 18.26 -12.19 -16.85
C LEU A 558 18.91 -12.91 -18.02
N LYS A 559 18.50 -12.61 -19.25
CA LYS A 559 19.06 -13.24 -20.44
C LYS A 559 20.56 -12.95 -20.56
N GLY A 560 20.96 -11.68 -20.45
CA GLY A 560 22.36 -11.29 -20.52
C GLY A 560 23.22 -11.93 -19.41
N ILE A 561 22.69 -12.03 -18.20
CA ILE A 561 23.38 -12.62 -17.04
C ILE A 561 23.53 -14.13 -17.19
N ASN A 562 22.45 -14.84 -17.52
CA ASN A 562 22.45 -16.29 -17.66
C ASN A 562 23.31 -16.76 -18.84
N GLU A 563 23.42 -15.97 -19.91
CA GLU A 563 24.34 -16.22 -21.03
C GLU A 563 25.82 -15.87 -20.71
N GLY A 564 26.10 -15.35 -19.51
CA GLY A 564 27.45 -14.92 -19.10
C GLY A 564 27.96 -13.66 -19.81
N LYS A 565 27.08 -12.93 -20.49
CA LYS A 565 27.40 -11.69 -21.22
C LYS A 565 27.42 -10.47 -20.29
N LYS A 566 26.71 -10.55 -19.17
CA LYS A 566 26.61 -9.50 -18.14
C LYS A 566 26.88 -10.09 -16.75
N LYS A 567 27.30 -9.22 -15.82
CA LYS A 567 27.35 -9.55 -14.40
C LYS A 567 25.97 -9.34 -13.78
N PHE A 568 25.72 -9.95 -12.61
CA PHE A 568 24.53 -9.66 -11.83
C PHE A 568 24.60 -8.21 -11.33
N GLU A 569 23.86 -7.32 -11.98
CA GLU A 569 23.77 -5.91 -11.62
C GLU A 569 22.44 -5.37 -12.15
N TYR A 570 21.66 -4.73 -11.27
CA TYR A 570 20.48 -4.00 -11.72
C TYR A 570 20.91 -2.77 -12.51
N GLU A 571 20.36 -2.64 -13.71
CA GLU A 571 20.65 -1.55 -14.64
C GLU A 571 19.54 -0.51 -14.60
N PHE A 572 19.88 0.74 -14.92
CA PHE A 572 18.89 1.79 -15.14
C PHE A 572 17.98 1.39 -16.31
N GLU A 573 16.67 1.29 -16.07
CA GLU A 573 15.67 1.03 -17.10
C GLU A 573 15.16 2.37 -17.66
N TYR A 574 14.53 3.15 -16.79
CA TYR A 574 14.03 4.48 -17.09
C TYR A 574 13.83 5.33 -15.84
N SER A 575 13.68 6.64 -16.04
CA SER A 575 13.13 7.57 -15.06
C SER A 575 11.85 8.21 -15.60
N THR A 576 11.01 8.73 -14.71
CA THR A 576 9.77 9.42 -15.11
C THR A 576 10.01 10.64 -15.98
N ASP A 577 11.21 11.22 -15.98
CA ASP A 577 11.59 12.32 -16.89
C ASP A 577 11.42 11.94 -18.37
N LYS A 578 11.52 10.64 -18.69
CA LYS A 578 11.30 10.08 -20.03
C LYS A 578 9.87 10.30 -20.55
N TYR A 579 8.93 10.60 -19.65
CA TYR A 579 7.54 10.89 -19.97
C TYR A 579 7.21 12.39 -19.99
N ASP A 580 8.22 13.26 -19.93
CA ASP A 580 8.09 14.72 -19.87
C ASP A 580 7.25 15.19 -18.67
N MET A 581 7.39 14.53 -17.51
CA MET A 581 6.72 14.91 -16.26
C MET A 581 7.63 15.81 -15.42
N GLU A 582 7.15 16.97 -14.98
CA GLU A 582 7.94 17.89 -14.14
C GLU A 582 8.08 17.41 -12.69
N ASP A 583 7.05 16.73 -12.21
CA ASP A 583 6.97 16.07 -10.91
C ASP A 583 5.96 14.91 -10.99
N LEU A 584 5.66 14.27 -9.85
CA LEU A 584 4.70 13.17 -9.78
C LEU A 584 3.40 13.57 -9.08
N THR A 585 2.99 14.84 -9.21
CA THR A 585 1.65 15.25 -8.78
C THR A 585 0.57 14.55 -9.61
N VAL A 586 -0.64 14.48 -9.05
CA VAL A 586 -1.81 13.86 -9.72
C VAL A 586 -2.06 14.50 -11.08
N SER A 587 -1.86 15.80 -11.23
CA SER A 587 -2.08 16.50 -12.50
C SER A 587 -1.16 16.00 -13.62
N GLU A 588 0.12 15.74 -13.32
CA GLU A 588 1.11 15.21 -14.27
C GLU A 588 0.78 13.76 -14.66
N TRP A 589 0.38 12.92 -13.70
CA TRP A 589 -0.08 11.57 -13.99
C TRP A 589 -1.30 11.55 -14.90
N LEU A 590 -2.29 12.40 -14.61
CA LEU A 590 -3.48 12.51 -15.46
C LEU A 590 -3.15 13.06 -16.86
N ASP A 591 -2.15 13.92 -17.00
CA ASP A 591 -1.69 14.36 -18.31
C ASP A 591 -1.07 13.22 -19.11
N LEU A 592 -0.16 12.46 -18.50
CA LEU A 592 0.41 11.27 -19.11
C LEU A 592 -0.69 10.28 -19.52
N GLY A 593 -1.65 9.99 -18.63
CA GLY A 593 -2.77 9.10 -18.94
C GLY A 593 -3.60 9.60 -20.14
N ARG A 594 -3.91 10.90 -20.21
CA ARG A 594 -4.60 11.48 -21.37
C ARG A 594 -3.78 11.34 -22.65
N ARG A 595 -2.46 11.51 -22.61
CA ARG A 595 -1.57 11.31 -23.77
C ARG A 595 -1.56 9.85 -24.22
N LEU A 596 -1.46 8.91 -23.27
CA LEU A 596 -1.51 7.47 -23.54
C LEU A 596 -2.86 7.05 -24.14
N GLY A 597 -3.98 7.53 -23.61
CA GLY A 597 -5.34 7.18 -24.06
C GLY A 597 -5.88 8.00 -25.25
N ALA A 598 -5.20 9.07 -25.68
CA ALA A 598 -5.71 9.96 -26.72
C ALA A 598 -5.94 9.29 -28.10
N PRO A 599 -5.08 8.38 -28.60
CA PRO A 599 -5.30 7.72 -29.89
C PRO A 599 -6.58 6.87 -29.93
N VAL A 600 -6.89 6.14 -28.86
CA VAL A 600 -8.10 5.32 -28.73
C VAL A 600 -9.38 6.15 -28.91
N LYS A 601 -9.41 7.39 -28.40
CA LYS A 601 -10.56 8.31 -28.57
C LYS A 601 -10.79 8.77 -30.00
N GLN A 602 -9.80 8.63 -30.88
CA GLN A 602 -9.88 9.02 -32.29
C GLN A 602 -10.39 7.87 -33.15
N ASP A 603 -10.00 6.63 -32.87
CA ASP A 603 -10.51 5.43 -33.56
C ASP A 603 -12.03 5.28 -33.40
N SER A 604 -12.59 5.64 -32.24
CA SER A 604 -14.06 5.69 -32.04
C SER A 604 -14.76 6.77 -32.89
N LYS A 605 -14.00 7.69 -33.50
CA LYS A 605 -14.48 8.74 -34.42
C LYS A 605 -14.09 8.50 -35.89
N GLU A 606 -13.21 7.53 -36.17
CA GLU A 606 -12.73 7.16 -37.52
C GLU A 606 -13.74 6.32 -38.33
N VAL A 607 -15.04 6.59 -38.18
CA VAL A 607 -16.05 6.25 -39.20
C VAL A 607 -15.95 7.22 -40.41
N THR A 608 -14.99 8.16 -40.42
CA THR A 608 -14.93 9.27 -41.38
C THR A 608 -13.73 9.29 -42.34
N GLY A 609 -12.86 8.28 -42.36
CA GLY A 609 -11.87 8.08 -43.44
C GLY A 609 -10.75 9.12 -43.55
N ILE A 610 -10.29 9.70 -42.42
CA ILE A 610 -9.17 10.65 -42.37
C ILE A 610 -7.89 9.88 -41.98
N GLU A 611 -6.77 10.11 -42.68
CA GLU A 611 -5.47 9.50 -42.34
C GLU A 611 -4.94 9.97 -40.96
N SER A 612 -4.38 9.04 -40.17
CA SER A 612 -3.75 9.32 -38.87
C SER A 612 -2.73 10.48 -38.95
N THR A 613 -2.81 11.46 -38.05
CA THR A 613 -1.90 12.60 -38.08
C THR A 613 -0.49 12.24 -37.60
N LYS A 614 0.52 13.05 -37.92
CA LYS A 614 1.89 12.90 -37.36
C LYS A 614 1.91 12.91 -35.83
N LYS A 615 0.94 13.57 -35.19
CA LYS A 615 0.79 13.61 -33.74
C LYS A 615 0.31 12.27 -33.19
N ASP A 616 -0.65 11.63 -33.86
CA ASP A 616 -1.20 10.34 -33.42
C ASP A 616 -0.15 9.24 -33.51
N LYS A 617 0.66 9.25 -34.59
CA LYS A 617 1.83 8.35 -34.71
C LYS A 617 2.82 8.50 -33.55
N LYS A 618 3.06 9.72 -33.05
CA LYS A 618 3.94 9.93 -31.88
C LYS A 618 3.34 9.39 -30.59
N LEU A 619 2.03 9.53 -30.40
CA LEU A 619 1.33 9.03 -29.21
C LEU A 619 1.25 7.51 -29.19
N GLU A 620 1.12 6.86 -30.35
CA GLU A 620 1.25 5.40 -30.45
C GLU A 620 2.66 4.91 -30.13
N VAL A 621 3.70 5.65 -30.54
CA VAL A 621 5.08 5.34 -30.12
C VAL A 621 5.24 5.47 -28.60
N LEU A 622 4.64 6.49 -28.00
CA LEU A 622 4.62 6.66 -26.54
C LEU A 622 3.92 5.49 -25.84
N TRP A 623 2.78 5.01 -26.37
CA TRP A 623 2.09 3.84 -25.83
C TRP A 623 2.94 2.57 -25.90
N LYS A 624 3.56 2.30 -27.06
CA LYS A 624 4.45 1.13 -27.23
C LYS A 624 5.65 1.20 -26.28
N GLN A 625 6.22 2.39 -26.10
CA GLN A 625 7.30 2.60 -25.15
C GLN A 625 6.85 2.42 -23.70
N PHE A 626 5.64 2.87 -23.36
CA PHE A 626 5.04 2.64 -22.04
C PHE A 626 4.85 1.14 -21.79
N LEU A 627 4.29 0.39 -22.74
CA LEU A 627 4.13 -1.07 -22.64
C LEU A 627 5.47 -1.80 -22.44
N LYS A 628 6.51 -1.39 -23.17
CA LYS A 628 7.86 -1.95 -23.02
C LYS A 628 8.37 -1.82 -21.58
N HIS A 629 8.19 -0.66 -20.93
CA HIS A 629 8.52 -0.50 -19.51
C HIS A 629 7.54 -1.23 -18.58
N THR A 630 6.25 -1.29 -18.92
CA THR A 630 5.24 -2.03 -18.15
C THR A 630 5.61 -3.51 -17.99
N PHE A 631 6.26 -4.09 -18.99
CA PHE A 631 6.77 -5.46 -18.97
C PHE A 631 8.28 -5.54 -18.75
N VAL A 632 8.88 -4.52 -18.12
CA VAL A 632 10.25 -4.53 -17.60
C VAL A 632 11.29 -4.94 -18.66
N ASP A 633 11.21 -4.35 -19.85
CA ASP A 633 12.13 -4.61 -20.96
C ASP A 633 12.27 -6.11 -21.36
N SER A 634 11.26 -6.92 -21.07
CA SER A 634 11.26 -8.36 -21.37
C SER A 634 10.82 -8.69 -22.81
N ASN A 635 10.43 -7.68 -23.58
CA ASN A 635 9.89 -7.79 -24.95
C ASN A 635 8.54 -8.55 -25.03
N TYR A 636 7.83 -8.70 -23.91
CA TYR A 636 6.56 -9.40 -23.84
C TYR A 636 5.47 -8.81 -24.74
N GLU A 637 5.43 -7.48 -24.89
CA GLU A 637 4.45 -6.77 -25.70
C GLU A 637 4.50 -7.12 -27.20
N ASN A 638 5.59 -7.73 -27.65
CA ASN A 638 5.79 -8.16 -29.03
C ASN A 638 5.63 -9.68 -29.21
N LEU A 639 5.20 -10.40 -28.16
CA LEU A 639 4.93 -11.83 -28.21
C LEU A 639 3.44 -12.09 -28.43
N ASP A 640 3.13 -13.19 -29.11
CA ASP A 640 1.75 -13.58 -29.45
C ASP A 640 0.91 -14.06 -28.24
N TYR A 641 1.43 -13.97 -27.00
CA TYR A 641 0.74 -14.33 -25.76
C TYR A 641 -0.48 -13.44 -25.41
N GLY A 642 -0.83 -12.49 -26.28
CA GLY A 642 -1.94 -11.55 -26.10
C GLY A 642 -2.79 -11.25 -27.33
N ILE A 643 -2.61 -11.93 -28.48
CA ILE A 643 -3.36 -11.60 -29.72
C ILE A 643 -4.32 -12.72 -30.17
N THR A 644 -4.23 -13.94 -29.65
CA THR A 644 -5.20 -14.99 -29.99
C THR A 644 -6.43 -14.91 -29.09
N GLY A 645 -7.37 -14.07 -29.50
CA GLY A 645 -8.80 -14.12 -29.15
C GLY A 645 -9.63 -14.21 -30.42
#